data_AF-A0A8H6TIH6-F1
#
_entry.id   AF-A0A8H6TIH6-F1
#
_cell.length_a   1.000
_cell.length_b   1.000
_cell.length_c   1.000
_cell.angle_alpha   90.00
_cell.angle_beta   90.00
_cell.angle_gamma   90.00
#
_symmetry.space_group_name_H-M   'P 1'
#
loop_
_entity.id
_entity.type
_entity.pdbx_description
1 polymer ?
#
loop_
_entity_poly.entity_id
_entity_poly.type
_entity_poly.pdbx_seq_one_letter_code
_entity_poly.pdbx_strand_id
1 'polypeptide(L)'
;MNVHDHPAFSAEAIQKAPIALRRQAMAAFEPDAAPFLVHQTLKHAVKLSAPAILGLLPICIRHLGVLNSADPNPEALRRADSALNALANMVQKLPPALAQLCWPVAFGAYCVMVEDDAVAYELAVGESHARLILLVSSFVQQLCLHPEGRNTVKSTLGYRPHLMRMWAFVSRPSTRARRAIRPPPSELDLCLSVLGFATNPHIVGGDDSGNYSQLIDGAGGSVAHLASLFLDILRFLRRRASAPELSIDIRNDIPTIFASILQTILDMDSNTSQQDPISARFADLYDGGEVVQELVLLGAIPTLLECGKWVVSGFPSQTPRKRSISIDALDSLLWVLAGLASTHLGHHRRPVQILVEHGLLPLLLDCQLQLEEMPDHIRYNSTIRDIILTFVADILPRELIRAPYLLAVRTAVQTSASRLQPFSGLRQSRSWQLVQEHLNVLDEAKPVERLQACDGPTCEEVLIHSLLKKCSGCRCLFYCSRKCQIADWRNGHRDVCLSYSSGTLTLTSPRRLSPARSERSFIRTLLDHDYQKNWVTIQCEHVMYLLHNLQQTHRKVAGHLGDYRKAWDLCLNQPFITGFDYLQQPMSLWYLPCKLVPNQAVHTAEWQDILARARAAARSDSRPTYHIHVVQLFSEGTPSFIVVPLRCKGLDLHRKLKTIAAMFFRTPLGRKSNISERERDGLEADIRKEIEALRVICRETGLVEFH
;
A
#
# COMPACT_ATOMS: atom_id res chain seq x y z
N MET A 1 7.06 11.99 42.62
CA MET A 1 6.58 12.55 43.91
C MET A 1 5.80 11.45 44.61
N ASN A 2 6.09 11.16 45.88
CA ASN A 2 5.18 10.36 46.70
C ASN A 2 3.89 11.16 46.79
N VAL A 3 2.84 10.71 46.10
CA VAL A 3 1.56 11.44 46.04
C VAL A 3 1.03 11.71 47.46
N HIS A 4 1.40 10.89 48.44
CA HIS A 4 1.04 11.05 49.85
C HIS A 4 1.47 12.38 50.50
N ASP A 5 2.43 13.11 49.94
CA ASP A 5 2.96 14.35 50.55
C ASP A 5 2.21 15.62 50.12
N HIS A 6 1.29 15.53 49.15
CA HIS A 6 0.54 16.70 48.71
C HIS A 6 -0.57 17.04 49.73
N PRO A 7 -0.69 18.30 50.21
CA PRO A 7 -1.67 18.68 51.24
C PRO A 7 -3.14 18.41 50.87
N ALA A 8 -3.45 18.29 49.57
CA ALA A 8 -4.79 17.92 49.11
C ALA A 8 -5.16 16.45 49.37
N PHE A 9 -4.18 15.61 49.72
CA PHE A 9 -4.34 14.16 49.91
C PHE A 9 -4.10 13.74 51.36
N SER A 10 -3.87 14.70 52.26
CA SER A 10 -3.72 14.45 53.69
C SER A 10 -5.08 14.23 54.37
N ALA A 11 -5.05 13.66 55.57
CA ALA A 11 -6.23 13.55 56.42
C ALA A 11 -6.84 14.94 56.72
N GLU A 12 -6.04 16.02 56.73
CA GLU A 12 -6.55 17.38 56.96
C GLU A 12 -7.46 17.86 55.82
N ALA A 13 -7.23 17.40 54.58
CA ALA A 13 -8.09 17.75 53.46
C ALA A 13 -9.53 17.27 53.66
N ILE A 14 -9.76 16.21 54.46
CA ILE A 14 -11.09 15.69 54.79
C ILE A 14 -11.92 16.73 55.57
N GLN A 15 -11.30 17.72 56.22
CA GLN A 15 -12.03 18.84 56.84
C GLN A 15 -12.80 19.67 55.81
N LYS A 16 -12.46 19.59 54.51
CA LYS A 16 -13.22 20.22 53.42
C LYS A 16 -14.52 19.48 53.09
N ALA A 17 -14.71 18.25 53.58
CA ALA A 17 -15.97 17.54 53.45
C ALA A 17 -17.07 18.22 54.28
N PRO A 18 -18.35 18.12 53.89
CA PRO A 18 -19.47 18.60 54.69
C PRO A 18 -19.40 18.06 56.11
N ILE A 19 -19.73 18.88 57.10
CA ILE A 19 -19.64 18.53 58.53
C ILE A 19 -20.33 17.19 58.83
N ALA A 20 -21.49 16.94 58.23
CA ALA A 20 -22.25 15.71 58.36
C ALA A 20 -21.51 14.45 57.86
N LEU A 21 -20.55 14.59 56.95
CA LEU A 21 -19.77 13.49 56.37
C LEU A 21 -18.38 13.33 57.00
N ARG A 22 -17.85 14.33 57.72
CA ARG A 22 -16.45 14.32 58.20
C ARG A 22 -16.10 13.11 59.06
N ARG A 23 -16.97 12.75 60.01
CA ARG A 23 -16.75 11.58 60.88
C ARG A 23 -16.72 10.27 60.07
N GLN A 24 -17.62 10.16 59.10
CA GLN A 24 -17.70 8.99 58.22
C GLN A 24 -16.50 8.93 57.27
N ALA A 25 -16.08 10.09 56.75
CA ALA A 25 -14.92 10.25 55.88
C ALA A 25 -13.60 9.93 56.58
N MET A 26 -13.42 10.37 57.83
CA MET A 26 -12.29 9.95 58.67
C MET A 26 -12.26 8.44 58.85
N ALA A 27 -13.39 7.83 59.23
CA ALA A 27 -13.46 6.39 59.43
C ALA A 27 -13.26 5.60 58.11
N ALA A 28 -13.68 6.16 56.97
CA ALA A 28 -13.44 5.59 55.65
C ALA A 28 -12.00 5.79 55.15
N PHE A 29 -11.23 6.74 55.69
CA PHE A 29 -9.84 6.97 55.32
C PHE A 29 -8.87 5.97 55.97
N GLU A 30 -9.29 5.29 57.04
CA GLU A 30 -8.46 4.26 57.67
C GLU A 30 -8.14 3.11 56.70
N PRO A 31 -6.90 2.58 56.69
CA PRO A 31 -6.46 1.55 55.74
C PRO A 31 -7.28 0.24 55.82
N ASP A 32 -7.81 -0.07 57.00
CA ASP A 32 -8.60 -1.26 57.33
C ASP A 32 -10.10 -0.99 57.37
N ALA A 33 -10.56 0.19 56.91
CA ALA A 33 -11.97 0.54 56.86
C ALA A 33 -12.82 -0.56 56.20
N ALA A 34 -14.03 -0.82 56.68
CA ALA A 34 -14.90 -1.80 56.05
C ALA A 34 -15.26 -1.37 54.60
N PRO A 35 -15.27 -2.26 53.59
CA PRO A 35 -15.59 -1.88 52.21
C PRO A 35 -16.93 -1.16 52.05
N PHE A 36 -17.95 -1.58 52.80
CA PHE A 36 -19.26 -0.91 52.83
C PHE A 36 -19.17 0.54 53.31
N LEU A 37 -18.32 0.83 54.30
CA LEU A 37 -18.14 2.19 54.83
C LEU A 37 -17.45 3.09 53.79
N VAL A 38 -16.43 2.58 53.10
CA VAL A 38 -15.77 3.28 51.99
C VAL A 38 -16.77 3.59 50.88
N HIS A 39 -17.52 2.57 50.44
CA HIS A 39 -18.57 2.71 49.42
C HIS A 39 -19.64 3.74 49.79
N GLN A 40 -20.22 3.62 50.99
CA GLN A 40 -21.29 4.48 51.46
C GLN A 40 -20.83 5.95 51.52
N THR A 41 -19.60 6.17 52.00
CA THR A 41 -19.03 7.51 52.10
C THR A 41 -18.80 8.13 50.73
N LEU A 42 -18.18 7.37 49.84
CA LEU A 42 -17.81 7.83 48.50
C LEU A 42 -19.02 8.03 47.58
N LYS A 43 -20.13 7.32 47.79
CA LYS A 43 -21.40 7.50 47.06
C LYS A 43 -21.93 8.94 47.16
N HIS A 44 -21.58 9.67 48.22
CA HIS A 44 -21.99 11.07 48.37
C HIS A 44 -21.30 12.02 47.37
N ALA A 45 -20.16 11.65 46.79
CA ALA A 45 -19.38 12.49 45.86
C ALA A 45 -20.22 12.99 44.66
N VAL A 46 -21.16 12.18 44.17
CA VAL A 46 -22.06 12.54 43.07
C VAL A 46 -22.96 13.74 43.41
N LYS A 47 -23.22 14.02 44.68
CA LYS A 47 -24.07 15.14 45.13
C LYS A 47 -23.28 16.35 45.63
N LEU A 48 -21.96 16.23 45.78
CA LEU A 48 -21.13 17.30 46.32
C LEU A 48 -20.69 18.30 45.24
N SER A 49 -20.45 19.54 45.69
CA SER A 49 -19.79 20.58 44.91
C SER A 49 -18.29 20.31 44.79
N ALA A 50 -17.62 20.91 43.80
CA ALA A 50 -16.19 20.71 43.56
C ALA A 50 -15.31 20.94 44.82
N PRO A 51 -15.52 22.00 45.64
CA PRO A 51 -14.73 22.20 46.86
C PRO A 51 -14.98 21.12 47.93
N ALA A 52 -16.22 20.65 48.06
CA ALA A 52 -16.59 19.62 49.04
C ALA A 52 -16.07 18.23 48.64
N ILE A 53 -15.96 17.97 47.34
CA ILE A 53 -15.38 16.73 46.78
C ILE A 53 -13.91 16.57 47.17
N LEU A 54 -13.16 17.67 47.30
CA LEU A 54 -11.75 17.61 47.73
C LEU A 54 -11.58 16.96 49.10
N GLY A 55 -12.60 17.03 49.96
CA GLY A 55 -12.57 16.35 51.26
C GLY A 55 -12.76 14.83 51.20
N LEU A 56 -13.12 14.28 50.04
CA LEU A 56 -13.25 12.83 49.87
C LEU A 56 -12.10 12.21 49.05
N LEU A 57 -11.32 13.04 48.37
CA LEU A 57 -10.21 12.61 47.52
C LEU A 57 -9.09 11.83 48.25
N PRO A 58 -8.71 12.17 49.49
CA PRO A 58 -7.76 11.36 50.26
C PRO A 58 -8.20 9.90 50.44
N ILE A 59 -9.50 9.65 50.59
CA ILE A 59 -10.06 8.30 50.75
C ILE A 59 -9.83 7.49 49.48
N CYS A 60 -10.08 8.09 48.30
CA CYS A 60 -9.83 7.43 47.03
C CYS A 60 -8.35 7.05 46.89
N ILE A 61 -7.44 8.00 47.12
CA ILE A 61 -6.01 7.77 46.92
C ILE A 61 -5.47 6.72 47.89
N ARG A 62 -5.91 6.75 49.16
CA ARG A 62 -5.54 5.76 50.17
C ARG A 62 -5.88 4.34 49.71
N HIS A 63 -7.13 4.14 49.28
CA HIS A 63 -7.63 2.80 48.94
C HIS A 63 -7.21 2.33 47.54
N LEU A 64 -6.85 3.24 46.63
CA LEU A 64 -6.17 2.87 45.38
C LEU A 64 -4.73 2.42 45.60
N GLY A 65 -4.05 2.95 46.63
CA GLY A 65 -2.67 2.54 46.98
C GLY A 65 -2.53 1.05 47.31
N VAL A 66 -3.63 0.40 47.71
CA VAL A 66 -3.70 -1.06 47.93
C VAL A 66 -3.34 -1.86 46.68
N LEU A 67 -3.65 -1.34 45.49
CA LEU A 67 -3.36 -2.03 44.23
C LEU A 67 -1.85 -2.22 44.02
N ASN A 68 -1.00 -1.41 44.64
CA ASN A 68 0.45 -1.60 44.58
C ASN A 68 0.96 -2.72 45.52
N SER A 69 0.10 -3.37 46.30
CA SER A 69 0.50 -4.53 47.11
C SER A 69 0.60 -5.78 46.24
N ALA A 70 1.58 -6.65 46.52
CA ALA A 70 1.83 -7.85 45.73
C ALA A 70 0.71 -8.91 45.84
N ASP A 71 -0.14 -8.83 46.88
CA ASP A 71 -1.25 -9.76 47.12
C ASP A 71 -2.40 -9.03 47.85
N PRO A 72 -3.21 -8.24 47.13
CA PRO A 72 -4.31 -7.50 47.73
C PRO A 72 -5.43 -8.45 48.11
N ASN A 73 -5.80 -8.48 49.39
CA ASN A 73 -6.93 -9.31 49.82
C ASN A 73 -8.28 -8.84 49.20
N PRO A 74 -9.30 -9.72 49.13
CA PRO A 74 -10.58 -9.40 48.47
C PRO A 74 -11.32 -8.19 49.05
N GLU A 75 -11.16 -7.89 50.34
CA GLU A 75 -11.77 -6.71 50.95
C GLU A 75 -11.10 -5.42 50.49
N ALA A 76 -9.78 -5.45 50.36
CA ALA A 76 -8.98 -4.35 49.89
C ALA A 76 -9.27 -4.06 48.40
N LEU A 77 -9.48 -5.10 47.59
CA LEU A 77 -9.98 -4.97 46.21
C LEU A 77 -11.37 -4.33 46.14
N ARG A 78 -12.32 -4.72 47.02
CA ARG A 78 -13.65 -4.07 47.10
C ARG A 78 -13.58 -2.59 47.48
N ARG A 79 -12.62 -2.20 48.33
CA ARG A 79 -12.36 -0.79 48.65
C ARG A 79 -11.79 -0.03 47.45
N ALA A 80 -10.82 -0.62 46.76
CA ALA A 80 -10.23 -0.06 45.56
C ALA A 80 -11.29 0.15 44.46
N ASP A 81 -12.20 -0.80 44.24
CA ASP A 81 -13.32 -0.64 43.31
C ASP A 81 -14.23 0.54 43.69
N SER A 82 -14.59 0.67 44.96
CA SER A 82 -15.39 1.81 45.45
C SER A 82 -14.65 3.14 45.26
N ALA A 83 -13.34 3.16 45.51
CA ALA A 83 -12.47 4.31 45.29
C ALA A 83 -12.36 4.70 43.81
N LEU A 84 -12.17 3.73 42.91
CA LEU A 84 -12.14 3.94 41.45
C LEU A 84 -13.46 4.54 40.97
N ASN A 85 -14.58 3.94 41.34
CA ASN A 85 -15.92 4.39 40.95
C ASN A 85 -16.20 5.83 41.41
N ALA A 86 -15.76 6.17 42.62
CA ALA A 86 -15.93 7.51 43.15
C ALA A 86 -15.02 8.52 42.47
N LEU A 87 -13.75 8.16 42.25
CA LEU A 87 -12.76 9.01 41.60
C LEU A 87 -13.24 9.42 40.20
N ALA A 88 -13.88 8.52 39.44
CA ALA A 88 -14.43 8.83 38.12
C ALA A 88 -15.43 9.98 38.16
N ASN A 89 -16.36 9.91 39.10
CA ASN A 89 -17.38 10.92 39.31
C ASN A 89 -16.80 12.23 39.86
N MET A 90 -15.75 12.15 40.69
CA MET A 90 -15.09 13.32 41.25
C MET A 90 -14.34 14.10 40.18
N VAL A 91 -13.57 13.42 39.34
CA VAL A 91 -12.70 14.03 38.32
C VAL A 91 -13.48 14.88 37.33
N GLN A 92 -14.67 14.44 36.93
CA GLN A 92 -15.57 15.22 36.06
C GLN A 92 -16.00 16.57 36.65
N LYS A 93 -15.87 16.75 37.96
CA LYS A 93 -16.24 17.98 38.69
C LYS A 93 -15.03 18.75 39.21
N LEU A 94 -13.82 18.19 39.13
CA LEU A 94 -12.63 18.83 39.65
C LEU A 94 -12.14 19.92 38.70
N PRO A 95 -11.61 21.04 39.23
CA PRO A 95 -10.80 21.95 38.45
C PRO A 95 -9.61 21.21 37.81
N PRO A 96 -9.18 21.60 36.61
CA PRO A 96 -8.13 20.93 35.84
C PRO A 96 -6.82 20.74 36.59
N ALA A 97 -6.37 21.77 37.32
CA ALA A 97 -5.15 21.71 38.13
C ALA A 97 -5.22 20.61 39.22
N LEU A 98 -6.41 20.34 39.75
CA LEU A 98 -6.63 19.29 40.76
C LEU A 98 -6.85 17.93 40.11
N ALA A 99 -7.48 17.87 38.94
CA ALA A 99 -7.54 16.66 38.13
C ALA A 99 -6.12 16.18 37.79
N GLN A 100 -5.21 17.07 37.38
CA GLN A 100 -3.81 16.74 37.10
C GLN A 100 -3.10 16.04 38.27
N LEU A 101 -3.37 16.44 39.51
CA LEU A 101 -2.78 15.82 40.69
C LEU A 101 -3.29 14.39 40.95
N CYS A 102 -4.50 14.06 40.50
CA CYS A 102 -5.08 12.73 40.69
C CYS A 102 -4.64 11.75 39.59
N TRP A 103 -4.04 12.26 38.51
CA TRP A 103 -3.66 11.47 37.32
C TRP A 103 -2.69 10.33 37.65
N PRO A 104 -1.58 10.54 38.38
CA PRO A 104 -0.63 9.47 38.64
C PRO A 104 -1.23 8.31 39.43
N VAL A 105 -2.18 8.61 40.32
CA VAL A 105 -2.85 7.59 41.14
C VAL A 105 -3.86 6.80 40.32
N ALA A 106 -4.70 7.49 39.54
CA ALA A 106 -5.66 6.84 38.64
C ALA A 106 -4.94 5.99 37.59
N PHE A 107 -3.85 6.51 37.03
CA PHE A 107 -3.04 5.83 36.02
C PHE A 107 -2.29 4.63 36.63
N GLY A 108 -1.65 4.79 37.79
CA GLY A 108 -0.97 3.68 38.47
C GLY A 108 -1.93 2.55 38.86
N ALA A 109 -3.12 2.89 39.37
CA ALA A 109 -4.18 1.91 39.63
C ALA A 109 -4.59 1.15 38.37
N TYR A 110 -4.70 1.84 37.24
CA TYR A 110 -4.99 1.22 35.95
C TYR A 110 -3.85 0.30 35.47
N CYS A 111 -2.59 0.73 35.59
CA CYS A 111 -1.43 -0.09 35.20
C CYS A 111 -1.41 -1.44 35.91
N VAL A 112 -1.57 -1.46 37.24
CA VAL A 112 -1.65 -2.69 38.03
C VAL A 112 -2.74 -3.61 37.49
N MET A 113 -3.94 -3.06 37.25
CA MET A 113 -5.08 -3.84 36.76
C MET A 113 -4.90 -4.40 35.35
N VAL A 114 -4.07 -3.78 34.51
CA VAL A 114 -3.80 -4.27 33.15
C VAL A 114 -2.66 -5.28 33.12
N GLU A 115 -1.70 -5.18 34.04
CA GLU A 115 -0.54 -6.08 34.10
C GLU A 115 -0.86 -7.41 34.83
N ASP A 116 -1.80 -7.40 35.78
CA ASP A 116 -2.19 -8.59 36.54
C ASP A 116 -3.62 -9.04 36.18
N ASP A 117 -3.71 -10.07 35.33
CA ASP A 117 -4.98 -10.69 34.91
C ASP A 117 -5.82 -11.21 36.10
N ALA A 118 -5.21 -11.58 37.23
CA ALA A 118 -5.93 -12.07 38.41
C ALA A 118 -6.57 -10.91 39.18
N VAL A 119 -5.84 -9.81 39.37
CA VAL A 119 -6.39 -8.56 39.92
C VAL A 119 -7.46 -7.99 39.01
N ALA A 120 -7.23 -8.03 37.69
CA ALA A 120 -8.22 -7.65 36.69
C ALA A 120 -9.49 -8.50 36.82
N TYR A 121 -9.37 -9.82 36.94
CA TYR A 121 -10.51 -10.75 37.02
C TYR A 121 -11.31 -10.60 38.32
N GLU A 122 -10.63 -10.47 39.47
CA GLU A 122 -11.26 -10.29 40.79
C GLU A 122 -11.96 -8.93 40.92
N LEU A 123 -11.37 -7.87 40.36
CA LEU A 123 -12.07 -6.58 40.24
C LEU A 123 -13.18 -6.67 39.18
N ALA A 124 -12.98 -7.42 38.09
CA ALA A 124 -13.89 -7.55 36.94
C ALA A 124 -14.89 -8.70 37.04
N VAL A 125 -15.79 -8.61 38.03
CA VAL A 125 -17.16 -9.13 37.89
C VAL A 125 -17.90 -8.29 36.83
N GLY A 126 -17.45 -8.34 35.57
CA GLY A 126 -18.05 -7.78 34.35
C GLY A 126 -18.13 -6.25 34.24
N GLU A 127 -18.64 -5.55 35.25
CA GLU A 127 -18.98 -4.12 35.17
C GLU A 127 -17.78 -3.18 35.38
N SER A 128 -16.77 -3.58 36.14
CA SER A 128 -15.70 -2.68 36.58
C SER A 128 -14.65 -2.39 35.50
N HIS A 129 -14.32 -3.33 34.61
CA HIS A 129 -13.32 -3.09 33.56
C HIS A 129 -13.82 -2.06 32.55
N ALA A 130 -15.07 -2.17 32.07
CA ALA A 130 -15.68 -1.14 31.23
C ALA A 130 -15.71 0.22 31.94
N ARG A 131 -16.07 0.26 33.24
CA ARG A 131 -16.03 1.49 34.05
C ARG A 131 -14.62 2.05 34.23
N LEU A 132 -13.61 1.21 34.33
CA LEU A 132 -12.21 1.61 34.45
C LEU A 132 -11.72 2.27 33.16
N ILE A 133 -12.04 1.66 32.02
CA ILE A 133 -11.79 2.21 30.68
C ILE A 133 -12.40 3.62 30.59
N LEU A 134 -13.58 3.81 31.15
CA LEU A 134 -14.29 5.08 31.12
C LEU A 134 -13.80 6.07 32.15
N LEU A 135 -13.36 5.61 33.31
CA LEU A 135 -12.67 6.41 34.29
C LEU A 135 -11.40 6.99 33.67
N VAL A 136 -10.54 6.14 33.10
CA VAL A 136 -9.31 6.58 32.44
C VAL A 136 -9.64 7.48 31.27
N SER A 137 -10.62 7.12 30.45
CA SER A 137 -11.02 7.94 29.31
C SER A 137 -11.56 9.32 29.75
N SER A 138 -12.39 9.37 30.79
CA SER A 138 -12.91 10.63 31.36
C SER A 138 -11.77 11.49 31.87
N PHE A 139 -10.81 10.85 32.55
CA PHE A 139 -9.67 11.52 33.13
C PHE A 139 -8.79 12.16 32.06
N VAL A 140 -8.46 11.38 31.03
CA VAL A 140 -7.73 11.86 29.86
C VAL A 140 -8.47 13.02 29.22
N GLN A 141 -9.76 12.86 28.92
CA GLN A 141 -10.54 13.90 28.28
C GLN A 141 -10.47 15.21 29.08
N GLN A 142 -10.65 15.16 30.40
CA GLN A 142 -10.56 16.32 31.28
C GLN A 142 -9.16 16.96 31.28
N LEU A 143 -8.09 16.16 31.31
CA LEU A 143 -6.72 16.68 31.20
C LEU A 143 -6.48 17.35 29.85
N CYS A 144 -7.04 16.78 28.78
CA CYS A 144 -6.83 17.27 27.41
C CYS A 144 -7.52 18.61 27.14
N LEU A 145 -8.53 18.98 27.94
CA LEU A 145 -9.16 20.30 27.88
C LEU A 145 -8.16 21.43 28.20
N HIS A 146 -7.06 21.15 28.92
CA HIS A 146 -6.08 22.16 29.35
C HIS A 146 -4.67 21.92 28.79
N PRO A 147 -3.90 22.97 28.44
CA PRO A 147 -2.53 22.82 27.92
C PRO A 147 -1.60 22.05 28.86
N GLU A 148 -1.67 22.30 30.16
CA GLU A 148 -0.84 21.64 31.19
C GLU A 148 -1.20 20.16 31.36
N GLY A 149 -2.50 19.84 31.31
CA GLY A 149 -2.99 18.47 31.33
C GLY A 149 -2.55 17.71 30.08
N ARG A 150 -2.60 18.33 28.89
CA ARG A 150 -2.04 17.73 27.67
C ARG A 150 -0.55 17.42 27.84
N ASN A 151 0.24 18.36 28.35
CA ASN A 151 1.67 18.14 28.58
C ASN A 151 1.92 17.00 29.57
N THR A 152 1.07 16.86 30.58
CA THR A 152 1.13 15.75 31.55
C THR A 152 0.84 14.41 30.89
N VAL A 153 -0.22 14.34 30.07
CA VAL A 153 -0.54 13.12 29.32
C VAL A 153 0.59 12.77 28.34
N LYS A 154 1.19 13.77 27.67
CA LYS A 154 2.34 13.58 26.77
C LYS A 154 3.58 13.04 27.50
N SER A 155 3.87 13.56 28.69
CA SER A 155 5.07 13.18 29.47
C SER A 155 4.92 11.89 30.27
N THR A 156 3.70 11.36 30.38
CA THR A 156 3.44 10.09 31.09
C THR A 156 3.89 8.92 30.22
N LEU A 157 5.08 8.39 30.50
CA LEU A 157 5.61 7.18 29.85
C LEU A 157 4.64 6.01 30.05
N GLY A 158 4.39 5.24 28.99
CA GLY A 158 3.58 4.02 29.07
C GLY A 158 2.07 4.24 28.89
N TYR A 159 1.59 5.48 28.98
CA TYR A 159 0.17 5.80 28.82
C TYR A 159 -0.41 5.37 27.46
N ARG A 160 0.35 5.54 26.37
CA ARG A 160 -0.08 5.11 25.04
C ARG A 160 -0.20 3.60 24.91
N PRO A 161 0.79 2.79 25.36
CA PRO A 161 0.63 1.36 25.36
C PRO A 161 -0.66 0.94 26.06
N HIS A 162 -0.93 1.57 27.20
CA HIS A 162 -2.08 1.30 28.04
C HIS A 162 -3.41 1.63 27.37
N LEU A 163 -3.52 2.77 26.67
CA LEU A 163 -4.69 3.08 25.86
C LEU A 163 -4.86 2.16 24.65
N MET A 164 -3.77 1.74 24.01
CA MET A 164 -3.85 0.82 22.88
C MET A 164 -4.30 -0.57 23.33
N ARG A 165 -3.82 -1.06 24.48
CA ARG A 165 -4.32 -2.29 25.12
C ARG A 165 -5.80 -2.18 25.46
N MET A 166 -6.21 -1.03 26.02
CA MET A 166 -7.61 -0.69 26.29
C MET A 166 -8.47 -0.84 25.04
N TRP A 167 -8.00 -0.29 23.93
CA TRP A 167 -8.70 -0.33 22.66
C TRP A 167 -8.71 -1.71 22.04
N ALA A 168 -7.62 -2.45 22.09
CA ALA A 168 -7.57 -3.84 21.65
C ALA A 168 -8.59 -4.71 22.39
N PHE A 169 -8.85 -4.39 23.66
CA PHE A 169 -9.90 -5.05 24.43
C PHE A 169 -11.30 -4.67 23.93
N VAL A 170 -11.58 -3.39 23.71
CA VAL A 170 -12.90 -2.87 23.28
C VAL A 170 -13.25 -3.24 21.83
N SER A 171 -12.27 -3.24 20.93
CA SER A 171 -12.48 -3.40 19.48
C SER A 171 -12.68 -4.85 19.06
N ARG A 172 -12.11 -5.83 19.79
CA ARG A 172 -12.16 -7.24 19.43
C ARG A 172 -13.59 -7.81 19.45
N PRO A 173 -13.99 -8.64 18.45
CA PRO A 173 -15.28 -9.32 18.45
C PRO A 173 -15.42 -10.21 19.69
N SER A 174 -16.51 -10.02 20.44
CA SER A 174 -16.72 -10.66 21.74
C SER A 174 -17.05 -12.16 21.60
N THR A 175 -16.37 -13.01 22.36
CA THR A 175 -16.95 -14.27 22.86
C THR A 175 -18.19 -13.96 23.72
N ARG A 176 -19.06 -14.95 23.97
CA ARG A 176 -20.34 -14.74 24.70
C ARG A 176 -20.15 -14.03 26.05
N ALA A 177 -19.03 -14.29 26.75
CA ALA A 177 -18.65 -13.65 28.01
C ALA A 177 -18.30 -12.16 27.86
N ARG A 178 -17.68 -11.74 26.74
CA ARG A 178 -17.27 -10.35 26.50
C ARG A 178 -18.42 -9.42 26.08
N ARG A 179 -19.59 -9.96 25.71
CA ARG A 179 -20.77 -9.12 25.37
C ARG A 179 -21.31 -8.36 26.58
N ALA A 180 -21.17 -8.91 27.78
CA ALA A 180 -21.59 -8.27 29.03
C ALA A 180 -20.70 -7.08 29.44
N ILE A 181 -19.53 -6.92 28.82
CA ILE A 181 -18.47 -5.97 29.22
C ILE A 181 -18.39 -4.80 28.23
N ARG A 182 -19.32 -4.68 27.27
CA ARG A 182 -19.28 -3.55 26.33
C ARG A 182 -19.73 -2.27 27.02
N PRO A 183 -18.98 -1.16 26.87
CA PRO A 183 -19.46 0.13 27.34
C PRO A 183 -20.79 0.46 26.62
N PRO A 184 -21.81 0.98 27.33
CA PRO A 184 -23.02 1.51 26.72
C PRO A 184 -22.68 2.58 25.65
N PRO A 185 -23.59 2.83 24.70
CA PRO A 185 -23.34 3.76 23.59
C PRO A 185 -22.88 5.15 24.04
N SER A 186 -23.44 5.69 25.13
CA SER A 186 -23.06 6.99 25.71
C SER A 186 -21.63 7.05 26.25
N GLU A 187 -21.05 5.90 26.57
CA GLU A 187 -19.73 5.75 27.17
C GLU A 187 -18.67 5.45 26.10
N LEU A 188 -19.08 4.81 25.01
CA LEU A 188 -18.25 4.61 23.83
C LEU A 188 -17.80 5.94 23.20
N ASP A 189 -18.70 6.91 23.26
CA ASP A 189 -18.52 8.27 22.79
C ASP A 189 -17.24 8.91 23.39
N LEU A 190 -17.07 8.74 24.69
CA LEU A 190 -15.90 9.17 25.44
C LEU A 190 -14.63 8.40 25.04
N CYS A 191 -14.73 7.08 24.86
CA CYS A 191 -13.59 6.28 24.40
C CYS A 191 -13.08 6.80 23.06
N LEU A 192 -13.98 7.10 22.11
CA LEU A 192 -13.63 7.59 20.78
C LEU A 192 -12.90 8.94 20.82
N SER A 193 -13.35 9.88 21.65
CA SER A 193 -12.63 11.15 21.84
C SER A 193 -11.20 10.93 22.37
N VAL A 194 -11.03 9.98 23.29
CA VAL A 194 -9.71 9.63 23.87
C VAL A 194 -8.81 8.92 22.87
N LEU A 195 -9.38 8.06 22.02
CA LEU A 195 -8.66 7.46 20.92
C LEU A 195 -8.11 8.52 19.97
N GLY A 196 -8.96 9.46 19.54
CA GLY A 196 -8.54 10.55 18.67
C GLY A 196 -7.41 11.35 19.28
N PHE A 197 -7.42 11.57 20.60
CA PHE A 197 -6.32 12.22 21.28
C PHE A 197 -5.03 11.36 21.27
N ALA A 198 -5.15 10.07 21.55
CA ALA A 198 -4.03 9.14 21.65
C ALA A 198 -3.33 8.88 20.31
N THR A 199 -4.07 9.00 19.21
CA THR A 199 -3.56 8.79 17.85
C THR A 199 -3.22 10.10 17.13
N ASN A 200 -3.41 11.27 17.75
CA ASN A 200 -3.14 12.55 17.06
C ASN A 200 -1.65 12.92 17.12
N PRO A 201 -0.93 12.91 15.98
CA PRO A 201 0.51 13.18 15.95
C PRO A 201 0.87 14.62 16.34
N HIS A 202 0.01 15.61 16.07
CA HIS A 202 0.26 17.01 16.45
C HIS A 202 0.15 17.25 17.96
N ILE A 203 -0.69 16.45 18.63
CA ILE A 203 -0.75 16.44 20.09
C ILE A 203 0.49 15.76 20.65
N VAL A 204 1.17 14.91 19.89
CA VAL A 204 2.23 14.05 20.38
C VAL A 204 3.62 14.72 20.44
N GLY A 205 3.82 15.85 19.75
CA GLY A 205 5.00 16.73 19.78
C GLY A 205 6.19 16.27 20.64
N GLY A 206 7.09 15.50 20.04
CA GLY A 206 8.31 14.92 20.63
C GLY A 206 8.98 13.96 19.64
N ASP A 207 10.22 13.56 19.91
CA ASP A 207 11.00 12.60 19.09
C ASP A 207 10.14 11.39 18.68
N ASP A 208 9.81 11.31 17.38
CA ASP A 208 8.81 10.39 16.82
C ASP A 208 9.14 8.92 17.10
N SER A 209 10.42 8.58 17.25
CA SER A 209 10.89 7.22 17.52
C SER A 209 10.38 6.62 18.85
N GLY A 210 10.37 7.41 19.93
CA GLY A 210 9.90 6.99 21.24
C GLY A 210 8.37 6.82 21.32
N ASN A 211 7.66 7.47 20.41
CA ASN A 211 6.21 7.43 20.31
C ASN A 211 5.71 6.14 19.64
N TYR A 212 6.41 5.67 18.62
CA TYR A 212 6.02 4.45 17.90
C TYR A 212 6.32 3.17 18.67
N SER A 213 7.46 3.09 19.35
CA SER A 213 7.79 1.96 20.22
C SER A 213 6.70 1.72 21.28
N GLN A 214 6.16 2.81 21.82
CA GLN A 214 5.03 2.80 22.76
C GLN A 214 3.71 2.31 22.13
N LEU A 215 3.41 2.68 20.88
CA LEU A 215 2.23 2.16 20.19
C LEU A 215 2.37 0.66 19.87
N ILE A 216 3.55 0.24 19.42
CA ILE A 216 3.87 -1.16 19.12
C ILE A 216 3.75 -2.01 20.38
N ASP A 217 4.36 -1.60 21.49
CA ASP A 217 4.23 -2.28 22.79
C ASP A 217 2.76 -2.38 23.23
N GLY A 218 2.00 -1.28 23.07
CA GLY A 218 0.57 -1.24 23.35
C GLY A 218 -0.29 -2.19 22.55
N ALA A 219 0.07 -2.43 21.30
CA ALA A 219 -0.66 -3.32 20.44
C ALA A 219 -0.37 -4.80 20.70
N GLY A 220 0.71 -5.11 21.42
CA GLY A 220 1.19 -6.48 21.65
C GLY A 220 2.60 -6.72 21.13
N GLY A 221 3.42 -5.68 21.02
CA GLY A 221 4.86 -5.78 20.76
C GLY A 221 5.28 -6.01 19.32
N SER A 222 4.37 -5.91 18.34
CA SER A 222 4.73 -6.02 16.91
C SER A 222 3.93 -5.07 16.01
N VAL A 223 4.52 -4.72 14.87
CA VAL A 223 3.87 -3.89 13.83
C VAL A 223 2.60 -4.56 13.30
N ALA A 224 2.61 -5.88 13.13
CA ALA A 224 1.44 -6.65 12.71
C ALA A 224 0.28 -6.54 13.71
N HIS A 225 0.57 -6.59 15.01
CA HIS A 225 -0.45 -6.38 16.05
C HIS A 225 -1.01 -4.95 16.01
N LEU A 226 -0.16 -3.95 15.78
CA LEU A 226 -0.59 -2.56 15.66
C LEU A 226 -1.47 -2.33 14.43
N ALA A 227 -1.07 -2.85 13.27
CA ALA A 227 -1.86 -2.82 12.05
C ALA A 227 -3.23 -3.50 12.23
N SER A 228 -3.26 -4.64 12.92
CA SER A 228 -4.51 -5.33 13.27
C SER A 228 -5.40 -4.49 14.18
N LEU A 229 -4.81 -3.84 15.19
CA LEU A 229 -5.54 -2.98 16.11
C LEU A 229 -6.14 -1.77 15.37
N PHE A 230 -5.35 -1.09 14.53
CA PHE A 230 -5.85 0.00 13.70
C PHE A 230 -6.98 -0.46 12.80
N LEU A 231 -6.83 -1.61 12.14
CA LEU A 231 -7.89 -2.14 11.28
C LEU A 231 -9.18 -2.47 12.06
N ASP A 232 -9.07 -3.02 13.26
CA ASP A 232 -10.23 -3.29 14.11
C ASP A 232 -10.92 -2.00 14.57
N ILE A 233 -10.15 -0.96 14.89
CA ILE A 233 -10.64 0.39 15.17
C ILE A 233 -11.36 0.96 13.94
N LEU A 234 -10.77 0.88 12.74
CA LEU A 234 -11.39 1.36 11.51
C LEU A 234 -12.72 0.66 11.21
N ARG A 235 -12.74 -0.68 11.33
CA ARG A 235 -13.97 -1.49 11.20
C ARG A 235 -15.01 -1.12 12.25
N PHE A 236 -14.57 -0.76 13.45
CA PHE A 236 -15.43 -0.31 14.52
C PHE A 236 -16.06 1.05 14.21
N LEU A 237 -15.23 2.05 13.87
CA LEU A 237 -15.65 3.38 13.46
C LEU A 237 -16.65 3.32 12.30
N ARG A 238 -16.36 2.50 11.28
CA ARG A 238 -17.24 2.27 10.13
C ARG A 238 -18.62 1.76 10.53
N ARG A 239 -18.69 0.69 11.34
CA ARG A 239 -19.96 0.11 11.80
C ARG A 239 -20.79 1.12 12.60
N ARG A 240 -20.12 2.01 13.31
CA ARG A 240 -20.76 3.03 14.15
C ARG A 240 -21.17 4.28 13.38
N ALA A 241 -20.41 4.69 12.38
CA ALA A 241 -20.74 5.85 11.56
C ALA A 241 -22.14 5.75 10.91
N SER A 242 -22.61 4.53 10.62
CA SER A 242 -23.96 4.25 10.11
C SER A 242 -25.04 4.07 11.18
N ALA A 243 -24.69 4.04 12.47
CA ALA A 243 -25.64 3.81 13.54
C ALA A 243 -26.39 5.10 13.91
N PRO A 244 -27.74 5.08 13.97
CA PRO A 244 -28.53 6.28 14.26
C PRO A 244 -28.38 6.78 15.71
N GLU A 245 -27.88 5.93 16.61
CA GLU A 245 -27.78 6.18 18.05
C GLU A 245 -26.60 7.08 18.47
N LEU A 246 -25.60 7.31 17.59
CA LEU A 246 -24.50 8.20 17.96
C LEU A 246 -24.92 9.66 17.98
N SER A 247 -24.41 10.38 18.98
CA SER A 247 -24.52 11.84 19.04
C SER A 247 -23.97 12.48 17.77
N ILE A 248 -24.56 13.61 17.38
CA ILE A 248 -24.16 14.36 16.18
C ILE A 248 -22.69 14.78 16.30
N ASP A 249 -22.25 15.16 17.49
CA ASP A 249 -20.89 15.62 17.75
C ASP A 249 -19.85 14.57 17.40
N ILE A 250 -20.09 13.31 17.77
CA ILE A 250 -19.08 12.25 17.57
C ILE A 250 -19.06 11.73 16.16
N ARG A 251 -20.20 11.75 15.45
CA ARG A 251 -20.18 11.56 14.00
C ARG A 251 -19.26 12.57 13.31
N ASN A 252 -19.09 13.76 13.87
CA ASN A 252 -18.15 14.76 13.35
C ASN A 252 -16.70 14.53 13.78
N ASP A 253 -16.46 13.78 14.86
CA ASP A 253 -15.11 13.47 15.35
C ASP A 253 -14.51 12.22 14.69
N ILE A 254 -15.34 11.31 14.16
CA ILE A 254 -14.89 10.10 13.46
C ILE A 254 -13.88 10.42 12.33
N PRO A 255 -14.09 11.43 11.44
CA PRO A 255 -13.11 11.79 10.42
C PRO A 255 -11.79 12.25 11.02
N THR A 256 -11.80 12.98 12.14
CA THR A 256 -10.59 13.42 12.85
C THR A 256 -9.81 12.24 13.42
N ILE A 257 -10.52 11.29 14.05
CA ILE A 257 -9.90 10.07 14.61
C ILE A 257 -9.31 9.24 13.46
N PHE A 258 -10.05 9.13 12.36
CA PHE A 258 -9.62 8.44 11.16
C PHE A 258 -8.35 9.08 10.55
N ALA A 259 -8.35 10.40 10.36
CA ALA A 259 -7.19 11.17 9.91
C ALA A 259 -5.98 10.92 10.80
N SER A 260 -6.18 10.98 12.12
CA SER A 260 -5.12 10.82 13.11
C SER A 260 -4.49 9.42 13.05
N ILE A 261 -5.31 8.37 12.92
CA ILE A 261 -4.82 6.99 12.76
C ILE A 261 -4.02 6.84 11.46
N LEU A 262 -4.54 7.37 10.35
CA LEU A 262 -3.87 7.28 9.05
C LEU A 262 -2.57 8.08 9.02
N GLN A 263 -2.57 9.28 9.60
CA GLN A 263 -1.37 10.08 9.72
C GLN A 263 -0.32 9.37 10.58
N THR A 264 -0.74 8.73 11.68
CA THR A 264 0.16 7.90 12.49
C THR A 264 0.79 6.77 11.67
N ILE A 265 0.00 6.10 10.81
CA ILE A 265 0.51 5.06 9.89
C ILE A 265 1.57 5.64 8.94
N LEU A 266 1.30 6.81 8.35
CA LEU A 266 2.23 7.47 7.43
C LEU A 266 3.50 7.94 8.12
N ASP A 267 3.37 8.54 9.31
CA ASP A 267 4.52 9.04 10.06
C ASP A 267 5.43 7.89 10.49
N MET A 268 4.85 6.73 10.87
CA MET A 268 5.60 5.50 11.18
C MET A 268 6.45 5.02 10.00
N ASP A 269 5.89 5.02 8.79
CA ASP A 269 6.60 4.56 7.61
C ASP A 269 7.67 5.58 7.16
N SER A 270 7.35 6.88 7.17
CA SER A 270 8.29 7.93 6.75
C SER A 270 9.53 8.05 7.63
N ASN A 271 9.42 7.77 8.92
CA ASN A 271 10.55 7.85 9.86
C ASN A 271 11.60 6.74 9.67
N THR A 272 11.32 5.73 8.83
CA THR A 272 12.32 4.72 8.45
C THR A 272 13.25 5.21 7.33
N SER A 273 12.87 6.24 6.57
CA SER A 273 13.64 6.79 5.44
C SER A 273 14.10 8.24 5.71
N GLN A 274 15.33 8.45 6.17
CA GLN A 274 15.89 9.79 6.47
C GLN A 274 16.22 10.65 5.22
N GLN A 275 15.37 10.75 4.20
CA GLN A 275 15.63 11.58 3.01
C GLN A 275 14.44 12.45 2.52
N ASP A 276 14.79 13.51 1.80
CA ASP A 276 14.07 14.75 1.44
C ASP A 276 12.60 14.58 0.92
N PRO A 277 11.62 15.41 1.32
CA PRO A 277 10.20 15.04 1.36
C PRO A 277 9.38 15.22 0.07
N ILE A 278 9.95 15.51 -1.10
CA ILE A 278 9.13 15.62 -2.34
C ILE A 278 9.76 14.90 -3.53
N SER A 279 11.09 14.96 -3.72
CA SER A 279 11.78 14.30 -4.83
C SER A 279 12.26 12.87 -4.51
N ALA A 280 12.59 12.56 -3.25
CA ALA A 280 12.91 11.19 -2.82
C ALA A 280 11.66 10.33 -2.55
N ARG A 281 10.50 10.97 -2.31
CA ARG A 281 9.26 10.27 -1.91
C ARG A 281 8.73 9.25 -2.91
N PHE A 282 9.06 9.31 -4.20
CA PHE A 282 8.50 8.36 -5.19
C PHE A 282 9.52 7.40 -5.82
N ALA A 283 10.81 7.71 -5.77
CA ALA A 283 11.85 6.81 -6.29
C ALA A 283 12.12 5.63 -5.34
N ASP A 284 11.96 5.84 -4.03
CA ASP A 284 12.19 4.85 -2.97
C ASP A 284 10.90 4.24 -2.39
N LEU A 285 9.72 4.60 -2.92
CA LEU A 285 8.39 4.12 -2.49
C LEU A 285 8.12 2.62 -2.76
N TYR A 286 9.15 1.86 -3.12
CA TYR A 286 9.05 0.45 -3.45
C TYR A 286 9.09 -0.48 -2.23
N ASP A 287 9.50 0.03 -1.08
CA ASP A 287 9.36 -0.65 0.21
C ASP A 287 8.28 0.09 1.01
N GLY A 288 7.01 -0.21 0.70
CA GLY A 288 5.91 0.27 1.55
C GLY A 288 6.22 -0.17 2.98
N GLY A 289 6.31 0.77 3.91
CA GLY A 289 6.82 0.49 5.25
C GLY A 289 6.07 -0.67 5.92
N GLU A 290 6.71 -1.26 6.94
CA GLU A 290 6.23 -2.50 7.58
C GLU A 290 4.74 -2.44 7.95
N VAL A 291 4.23 -1.27 8.35
CA VAL A 291 2.82 -1.09 8.73
C VAL A 291 1.89 -1.25 7.53
N VAL A 292 2.20 -0.58 6.41
CA VAL A 292 1.41 -0.63 5.18
C VAL A 292 1.41 -2.04 4.59
N GLN A 293 2.55 -2.73 4.63
CA GLN A 293 2.64 -4.14 4.24
C GLN A 293 1.72 -5.02 5.08
N GLU A 294 1.75 -4.89 6.40
CA GLU A 294 0.88 -5.65 7.32
C GLU A 294 -0.60 -5.33 7.10
N LEU A 295 -0.95 -4.07 6.82
CA LEU A 295 -2.33 -3.68 6.49
C LEU A 295 -2.85 -4.40 5.25
N VAL A 296 -2.03 -4.61 4.22
CA VAL A 296 -2.47 -5.41 3.05
C VAL A 296 -2.65 -6.87 3.43
N LEU A 297 -1.70 -7.45 4.18
CA LEU A 297 -1.78 -8.86 4.61
C LEU A 297 -3.03 -9.13 5.46
N LEU A 298 -3.48 -8.14 6.24
CA LEU A 298 -4.70 -8.17 7.05
C LEU A 298 -5.98 -7.87 6.27
N GLY A 299 -5.90 -7.59 4.97
CA GLY A 299 -7.04 -7.27 4.12
C GLY A 299 -7.70 -5.93 4.49
N ALA A 300 -6.90 -4.91 4.81
CA ALA A 300 -7.40 -3.58 5.20
C ALA A 300 -8.07 -2.81 4.05
N ILE A 301 -7.66 -3.07 2.80
CA ILE A 301 -8.05 -2.30 1.61
C ILE A 301 -9.57 -2.04 1.50
N PRO A 302 -10.47 -3.05 1.60
CA PRO A 302 -11.90 -2.79 1.50
C PRO A 302 -12.43 -1.88 2.61
N THR A 303 -11.89 -2.01 3.82
CA THR A 303 -12.28 -1.18 4.97
C THR A 303 -11.85 0.27 4.74
N LEU A 304 -10.61 0.48 4.30
CA LEU A 304 -10.07 1.82 4.02
C LEU A 304 -10.85 2.53 2.92
N LEU A 305 -11.19 1.83 1.84
CA LEU A 305 -11.98 2.39 0.74
C LEU A 305 -13.41 2.73 1.15
N GLU A 306 -14.05 1.90 1.97
CA GLU A 306 -15.38 2.20 2.52
C GLU A 306 -15.34 3.41 3.46
N CYS A 307 -14.30 3.53 4.30
CA CYS A 307 -14.09 4.72 5.11
C CYS A 307 -13.90 5.97 4.24
N GLY A 308 -13.13 5.88 3.14
CA GLY A 308 -12.98 6.96 2.18
C GLY A 308 -14.31 7.38 1.55
N LYS A 309 -15.10 6.43 1.07
CA LYS A 309 -16.44 6.70 0.51
C LYS A 309 -17.33 7.41 1.52
N TRP A 310 -17.26 7.00 2.78
CA TRP A 310 -17.99 7.64 3.86
C TRP A 310 -17.54 9.09 4.10
N VAL A 311 -16.22 9.33 4.24
CA VAL A 311 -15.66 10.68 4.38
C VAL A 311 -16.10 11.58 3.22
N VAL A 312 -15.97 11.09 1.99
CA VAL A 312 -16.32 11.85 0.78
C VAL A 312 -17.82 12.17 0.71
N SER A 313 -18.69 11.21 1.07
CA SER A 313 -20.13 11.44 1.08
C SER A 313 -20.58 12.51 2.10
N GLY A 314 -19.76 12.81 3.11
CA GLY A 314 -20.06 13.80 4.14
C GLY A 314 -19.87 15.25 3.69
N PHE A 315 -19.03 15.53 2.69
CA PHE A 315 -18.62 16.90 2.31
C PHE A 315 -19.76 17.90 2.05
N PRO A 316 -20.82 17.55 1.28
CA PRO A 316 -21.85 18.53 0.90
C PRO A 316 -22.55 19.15 2.10
N SER A 317 -22.72 18.37 3.18
CA SER A 317 -23.49 18.74 4.37
C SER A 317 -22.71 19.49 5.46
N GLN A 318 -21.39 19.64 5.29
CA GLN A 318 -20.51 20.12 6.37
C GLN A 318 -20.29 21.63 6.37
N THR A 319 -20.09 22.19 7.57
CA THR A 319 -19.62 23.57 7.77
C THR A 319 -18.15 23.71 7.32
N PRO A 320 -17.66 24.92 6.99
CA PRO A 320 -16.28 25.10 6.49
C PRO A 320 -15.19 24.50 7.37
N ARG A 321 -15.31 24.64 8.71
CA ARG A 321 -14.37 24.04 9.66
C ARG A 321 -14.37 22.50 9.62
N LYS A 322 -15.56 21.89 9.52
CA LYS A 322 -15.70 20.43 9.40
C LYS A 322 -15.16 19.91 8.07
N ARG A 323 -15.32 20.70 6.99
CA ARG A 323 -14.75 20.38 5.68
C ARG A 323 -13.23 20.31 5.73
N SER A 324 -12.55 21.23 6.40
CA SER A 324 -11.09 21.18 6.57
C SER A 324 -10.64 19.86 7.22
N ILE A 325 -11.26 19.45 8.32
CA ILE A 325 -10.94 18.18 8.99
C ILE A 325 -11.15 16.98 8.07
N SER A 326 -12.24 16.99 7.28
CA SER A 326 -12.51 15.93 6.32
C SER A 326 -11.52 15.93 5.15
N ILE A 327 -10.97 17.09 4.77
CA ILE A 327 -9.89 17.21 3.77
C ILE A 327 -8.61 16.57 4.32
N ASP A 328 -8.21 16.89 5.56
CA ASP A 328 -7.02 16.30 6.18
C ASP A 328 -7.16 14.77 6.29
N ALA A 329 -8.34 14.30 6.72
CA ALA A 329 -8.66 12.87 6.77
C ALA A 329 -8.57 12.19 5.40
N LEU A 330 -9.06 12.87 4.37
CA LEU A 330 -9.03 12.36 3.00
C LEU A 330 -7.59 12.37 2.46
N ASP A 331 -6.81 13.40 2.75
CA ASP A 331 -5.41 13.49 2.34
C ASP A 331 -4.58 12.35 2.93
N SER A 332 -4.63 12.16 4.27
CA SER A 332 -3.95 11.04 4.92
C SER A 332 -4.43 9.69 4.39
N LEU A 333 -5.73 9.54 4.09
CA LEU A 333 -6.25 8.29 3.50
C LEU A 333 -5.67 8.04 2.12
N LEU A 334 -5.67 9.06 1.26
CA LEU A 334 -5.18 8.91 -0.10
C LEU A 334 -3.67 8.65 -0.12
N TRP A 335 -2.92 9.22 0.80
CA TRP A 335 -1.52 8.86 1.02
C TRP A 335 -1.36 7.40 1.45
N VAL A 336 -2.16 6.91 2.40
CA VAL A 336 -2.11 5.49 2.79
C VAL A 336 -2.49 4.60 1.61
N LEU A 337 -3.53 4.95 0.83
CA LEU A 337 -3.94 4.18 -0.35
C LEU A 337 -2.88 4.22 -1.46
N ALA A 338 -2.18 5.34 -1.64
CA ALA A 338 -1.06 5.46 -2.57
C ALA A 338 0.16 4.64 -2.11
N GLY A 339 0.49 4.67 -0.81
CA GLY A 339 1.51 3.82 -0.21
C GLY A 339 1.17 2.33 -0.40
N LEU A 340 -0.06 1.92 -0.09
CA LEU A 340 -0.57 0.57 -0.35
C LEU A 340 -0.44 0.21 -1.83
N ALA A 341 -0.82 1.11 -2.73
CA ALA A 341 -0.74 0.89 -4.18
C ALA A 341 0.71 0.71 -4.66
N SER A 342 1.67 1.41 -4.06
CA SER A 342 3.09 1.29 -4.37
C SER A 342 3.77 0.09 -3.69
N THR A 343 3.15 -0.50 -2.66
CA THR A 343 3.75 -1.61 -1.91
C THR A 343 3.85 -2.89 -2.74
N HIS A 344 5.03 -3.51 -2.75
CA HIS A 344 5.27 -4.75 -3.47
C HIS A 344 5.33 -5.96 -2.55
N LEU A 345 4.23 -6.71 -2.49
CA LEU A 345 4.10 -7.90 -1.63
C LEU A 345 4.56 -9.21 -2.30
N GLY A 346 5.48 -9.14 -3.26
CA GLY A 346 5.88 -10.31 -4.04
C GLY A 346 4.71 -11.01 -4.75
N HIS A 347 4.57 -12.32 -4.55
CA HIS A 347 3.61 -13.23 -5.20
C HIS A 347 2.13 -13.03 -4.83
N HIS A 348 1.78 -12.21 -3.83
CA HIS A 348 0.38 -11.99 -3.45
C HIS A 348 -0.33 -11.06 -4.46
N ARG A 349 -1.68 -11.16 -4.56
CA ARG A 349 -2.49 -10.24 -5.39
C ARG A 349 -2.00 -8.81 -5.13
N ARG A 350 -1.56 -8.08 -6.16
CA ARG A 350 -0.97 -6.76 -5.89
C ARG A 350 -2.04 -5.85 -5.27
N PRO A 351 -1.66 -5.02 -4.29
CA PRO A 351 -2.57 -4.10 -3.63
C PRO A 351 -3.39 -3.28 -4.63
N VAL A 352 -2.78 -2.80 -5.74
CA VAL A 352 -3.48 -2.02 -6.78
C VAL A 352 -4.69 -2.75 -7.37
N GLN A 353 -4.57 -4.06 -7.63
CA GLN A 353 -5.70 -4.83 -8.17
C GLN A 353 -6.86 -4.81 -7.18
N ILE A 354 -6.56 -5.14 -5.91
CA ILE A 354 -7.55 -5.21 -4.84
C ILE A 354 -8.18 -3.83 -4.63
N LEU A 355 -7.37 -2.76 -4.65
CA LEU A 355 -7.83 -1.38 -4.55
C LEU A 355 -8.84 -1.03 -5.65
N VAL A 356 -8.51 -1.32 -6.91
CA VAL A 356 -9.41 -1.05 -8.05
C VAL A 356 -10.67 -1.91 -7.95
N GLU A 357 -10.55 -3.21 -7.66
CA GLU A 357 -11.69 -4.14 -7.49
C GLU A 357 -12.68 -3.67 -6.40
N HIS A 358 -12.20 -3.03 -5.33
CA HIS A 358 -13.02 -2.54 -4.22
C HIS A 358 -13.47 -1.08 -4.39
N GLY A 359 -13.18 -0.48 -5.55
CA GLY A 359 -13.72 0.82 -5.94
C GLY A 359 -12.85 2.01 -5.57
N LEU A 360 -11.52 1.87 -5.62
CA LEU A 360 -10.59 3.00 -5.53
C LEU A 360 -10.87 4.05 -6.62
N LEU A 361 -11.01 3.64 -7.88
CA LEU A 361 -11.24 4.59 -8.97
C LEU A 361 -12.54 5.41 -8.78
N PRO A 362 -13.72 4.81 -8.47
CA PRO A 362 -14.90 5.57 -8.09
C PRO A 362 -14.66 6.56 -6.94
N LEU A 363 -13.90 6.15 -5.92
CA LEU A 363 -13.56 7.02 -4.79
C LEU A 363 -12.72 8.23 -5.24
N LEU A 364 -11.66 8.02 -6.03
CA LEU A 364 -10.80 9.10 -6.54
C LEU A 364 -11.60 10.10 -7.39
N LEU A 365 -12.55 9.61 -8.19
CA LEU A 365 -13.45 10.45 -8.98
C LEU A 365 -14.40 11.26 -8.08
N ASP A 366 -14.96 10.65 -7.04
CA ASP A 366 -15.79 11.38 -6.08
C ASP A 366 -14.98 12.46 -5.34
N CYS A 367 -13.74 12.17 -4.96
CA CYS A 367 -12.82 13.15 -4.37
C CYS A 367 -12.59 14.33 -5.31
N GLN A 368 -12.28 14.06 -6.58
CA GLN A 368 -12.03 15.10 -7.58
C GLN A 368 -13.30 15.96 -7.83
N LEU A 369 -14.50 15.36 -7.87
CA LEU A 369 -15.75 16.11 -8.01
C LEU A 369 -15.92 17.08 -6.84
N GLN A 370 -15.68 16.60 -5.61
CA GLN A 370 -15.78 17.44 -4.42
C GLN A 370 -14.73 18.57 -4.42
N LEU A 371 -13.50 18.33 -4.87
CA LEU A 371 -12.48 19.37 -5.01
C LEU A 371 -12.86 20.45 -6.04
N GLU A 372 -13.53 20.08 -7.13
CA GLU A 372 -14.01 21.02 -8.16
C GLU A 372 -15.18 21.88 -7.68
N GLU A 373 -15.91 21.45 -6.66
CA GLU A 373 -16.96 22.25 -6.00
C GLU A 373 -16.38 23.20 -4.94
N MET A 374 -15.11 23.04 -4.53
CA MET A 374 -14.49 23.87 -3.50
C MET A 374 -14.02 25.24 -4.02
N PRO A 375 -14.03 26.29 -3.16
CA PRO A 375 -13.45 27.59 -3.48
C PRO A 375 -11.98 27.52 -3.91
N ASP A 376 -11.56 28.40 -4.81
CA ASP A 376 -10.22 28.36 -5.45
C ASP A 376 -9.05 28.36 -4.46
N HIS A 377 -9.17 29.05 -3.33
CA HIS A 377 -8.11 29.10 -2.30
C HIS A 377 -7.88 27.77 -1.58
N ILE A 378 -8.89 26.89 -1.54
CA ILE A 378 -8.75 25.52 -1.02
C ILE A 378 -8.27 24.59 -2.14
N ARG A 379 -8.76 24.82 -3.38
CA ARG A 379 -8.44 24.01 -4.57
C ARG A 379 -6.96 24.06 -4.95
N TYR A 380 -6.31 25.22 -4.81
CA TYR A 380 -4.92 25.42 -5.24
C TYR A 380 -3.87 24.76 -4.33
N ASN A 381 -4.26 24.29 -3.14
CA ASN A 381 -3.34 23.71 -2.16
C ASN A 381 -3.61 22.23 -1.88
N SER A 382 -4.46 21.56 -2.69
CA SER A 382 -4.87 20.21 -2.36
C SER A 382 -3.85 19.18 -2.85
N THR A 383 -2.98 18.73 -1.95
CA THR A 383 -2.13 17.53 -2.07
C THR A 383 -2.92 16.33 -2.61
N ILE A 384 -4.22 16.24 -2.28
CA ILE A 384 -5.20 15.30 -2.84
C ILE A 384 -5.18 15.23 -4.38
N ARG A 385 -5.15 16.38 -5.06
CA ARG A 385 -5.14 16.42 -6.53
C ARG A 385 -3.86 15.79 -7.07
N ASP A 386 -2.74 16.09 -6.43
CA ASP A 386 -1.44 15.52 -6.81
C ASP A 386 -1.44 14.02 -6.57
N ILE A 387 -2.00 13.52 -5.46
CA ILE A 387 -2.13 12.07 -5.20
C ILE A 387 -3.02 11.40 -6.26
N ILE A 388 -4.15 12.00 -6.62
CA ILE A 388 -5.04 11.49 -7.68
C ILE A 388 -4.28 11.44 -9.01
N LEU A 389 -3.55 12.51 -9.35
CA LEU A 389 -2.75 12.58 -10.56
C LEU A 389 -1.63 11.54 -10.53
N THR A 390 -0.90 11.38 -9.43
CA THR A 390 0.12 10.35 -9.28
C THR A 390 -0.47 8.95 -9.43
N PHE A 391 -1.63 8.68 -8.83
CA PHE A 391 -2.27 7.38 -9.00
C PHE A 391 -2.64 7.13 -10.46
N VAL A 392 -3.28 8.09 -11.14
CA VAL A 392 -3.74 7.89 -12.53
C VAL A 392 -2.59 7.98 -13.54
N ALA A 393 -1.59 8.82 -13.28
CA ALA A 393 -0.50 9.11 -14.21
C ALA A 393 0.72 8.21 -14.04
N ASP A 394 1.03 7.81 -12.81
CA ASP A 394 2.25 7.07 -12.49
C ASP A 394 1.98 5.64 -12.08
N ILE A 395 1.03 5.40 -11.17
CA ILE A 395 0.81 4.06 -10.59
C ILE A 395 -0.04 3.18 -11.53
N LEU A 396 -1.24 3.65 -11.86
CA LEU A 396 -2.21 2.90 -12.66
C LEU A 396 -1.60 2.42 -13.97
N PRO A 397 -0.92 3.26 -14.78
CA PRO A 397 -0.44 2.87 -16.10
C PRO A 397 0.58 1.73 -16.11
N ARG A 398 1.38 1.60 -15.04
CA ARG A 398 2.36 0.51 -14.87
C ARG A 398 1.69 -0.84 -14.66
N GLU A 399 0.48 -0.85 -14.10
CA GLU A 399 -0.30 -2.06 -13.84
C GLU A 399 -1.23 -2.45 -15.00
N LEU A 400 -1.46 -1.54 -15.96
CA LEU A 400 -2.32 -1.78 -17.14
C LEU A 400 -1.75 -2.79 -18.14
N ILE A 401 -0.54 -3.30 -17.94
CA ILE A 401 0.02 -4.39 -18.75
C ILE A 401 -0.62 -5.75 -18.42
N ARG A 402 -1.41 -5.82 -17.35
CA ARG A 402 -1.98 -7.06 -16.82
C ARG A 402 -3.49 -7.13 -17.08
N ALA A 403 -3.93 -8.18 -17.77
CA ALA A 403 -5.34 -8.36 -18.12
C ALA A 403 -6.31 -8.33 -16.93
N PRO A 404 -6.05 -8.99 -15.78
CA PRO A 404 -6.96 -8.94 -14.62
C PRO A 404 -7.17 -7.52 -14.09
N TYR A 405 -6.15 -6.67 -14.18
CA TYR A 405 -6.19 -5.29 -13.70
C TYR A 405 -7.02 -4.44 -14.65
N LEU A 406 -6.80 -4.57 -15.96
CA LEU A 406 -7.62 -3.90 -16.95
C LEU A 406 -9.09 -4.30 -16.86
N LEU A 407 -9.40 -5.56 -16.55
CA LEU A 407 -10.77 -5.98 -16.29
C LEU A 407 -11.37 -5.26 -15.07
N ALA A 408 -10.62 -5.18 -13.98
CA ALA A 408 -11.05 -4.42 -12.80
C ALA A 408 -11.25 -2.93 -13.11
N VAL A 409 -10.31 -2.32 -13.86
CA VAL A 409 -10.41 -0.93 -14.33
C VAL A 409 -11.62 -0.75 -15.23
N ARG A 410 -11.88 -1.68 -16.16
CA ARG A 410 -13.07 -1.66 -17.03
C ARG A 410 -14.35 -1.61 -16.21
N THR A 411 -14.49 -2.52 -15.23
CA THR A 411 -15.65 -2.55 -14.35
C THR A 411 -15.78 -1.24 -13.57
N ALA A 412 -14.67 -0.71 -13.05
CA ALA A 412 -14.64 0.57 -12.33
C ALA A 412 -15.03 1.77 -13.21
N VAL A 413 -14.54 1.81 -14.46
CA VAL A 413 -14.87 2.85 -15.46
C VAL A 413 -16.34 2.77 -15.85
N GLN A 414 -16.86 1.56 -16.13
CA GLN A 414 -18.25 1.35 -16.51
C GLN A 414 -19.22 1.74 -15.38
N THR A 415 -18.91 1.34 -14.14
CA THR A 415 -19.71 1.70 -12.97
C THR A 415 -19.64 3.20 -12.63
N SER A 416 -18.59 3.89 -13.09
CA SER A 416 -18.36 5.32 -12.85
C SER A 416 -18.57 6.21 -14.08
N ALA A 417 -19.17 5.69 -15.16
CA ALA A 417 -19.22 6.38 -16.45
C ALA A 417 -19.88 7.76 -16.40
N SER A 418 -20.94 7.92 -15.59
CA SER A 418 -21.62 9.20 -15.36
C SER A 418 -20.71 10.19 -14.63
N ARG A 419 -19.92 9.72 -13.67
CA ARG A 419 -18.97 10.53 -12.88
C ARG A 419 -17.75 10.95 -13.68
N LEU A 420 -17.42 10.23 -14.75
CA LEU A 420 -16.28 10.55 -15.62
C LEU A 420 -16.55 11.70 -16.60
N GLN A 421 -17.81 12.10 -16.82
CA GLN A 421 -18.17 13.13 -17.81
C GLN A 421 -17.61 14.54 -17.48
N PRO A 422 -17.63 15.02 -16.23
CA PRO A 422 -17.14 16.36 -15.90
C PRO A 422 -15.62 16.53 -16.07
N PHE A 423 -14.86 15.43 -16.03
CA PHE A 423 -13.39 15.47 -15.98
C PHE A 423 -12.73 15.55 -17.35
N SER A 424 -12.89 16.68 -18.03
CA SER A 424 -12.23 16.94 -19.31
C SER A 424 -10.70 16.84 -19.20
N GLY A 425 -10.10 17.36 -18.13
CA GLY A 425 -8.65 17.30 -17.89
C GLY A 425 -8.13 15.87 -17.73
N LEU A 426 -8.83 15.03 -16.97
CA LEU A 426 -8.46 13.62 -16.83
C LEU A 426 -8.61 12.88 -18.16
N ARG A 427 -9.71 13.11 -18.89
CA ARG A 427 -9.97 12.48 -20.20
C ARG A 427 -8.94 12.86 -21.27
N GLN A 428 -8.45 14.09 -21.21
CA GLN A 428 -7.41 14.60 -22.10
C GLN A 428 -6.00 14.20 -21.65
N SER A 429 -5.85 13.71 -20.41
CA SER A 429 -4.56 13.24 -19.92
C SER A 429 -4.07 12.05 -20.74
N ARG A 430 -2.77 12.03 -21.01
CA ARG A 430 -2.10 10.95 -21.74
C ARG A 430 -2.32 9.60 -21.06
N SER A 431 -2.29 9.57 -19.73
CA SER A 431 -2.42 8.33 -18.96
C SER A 431 -3.83 7.75 -19.05
N TRP A 432 -4.86 8.59 -19.11
CA TRP A 432 -6.22 8.11 -19.36
C TRP A 432 -6.42 7.60 -20.79
N GLN A 433 -5.82 8.27 -21.78
CA GLN A 433 -5.84 7.76 -23.17
C GLN A 433 -5.20 6.37 -23.24
N LEU A 434 -4.10 6.15 -22.51
CA LEU A 434 -3.46 4.84 -22.40
C LEU A 434 -4.39 3.79 -21.76
N VAL A 435 -5.15 4.16 -20.72
CA VAL A 435 -6.18 3.28 -20.14
C VAL A 435 -7.19 2.85 -21.19
N GLN A 436 -7.76 3.79 -21.95
CA GLN A 436 -8.76 3.48 -22.97
C GLN A 436 -8.17 2.62 -24.09
N GLU A 437 -6.95 2.93 -24.53
CA GLU A 437 -6.22 2.17 -25.52
C GLU A 437 -6.00 0.72 -25.08
N HIS A 438 -5.46 0.51 -23.88
CA HIS A 438 -5.25 -0.84 -23.35
C HIS A 438 -6.57 -1.60 -23.13
N LEU A 439 -7.66 -0.91 -22.80
CA LEU A 439 -8.98 -1.52 -22.71
C LEU A 439 -9.49 -1.97 -24.08
N ASN A 440 -9.23 -1.21 -25.14
CA ASN A 440 -9.56 -1.61 -26.51
C ASN A 440 -8.72 -2.80 -26.95
N VAL A 441 -7.42 -2.79 -26.66
CA VAL A 441 -6.53 -3.94 -26.90
C VAL A 441 -7.03 -5.19 -26.17
N LEU A 442 -7.53 -5.05 -24.94
CA LEU A 442 -8.10 -6.15 -24.18
C LEU A 442 -9.36 -6.73 -24.85
N ASP A 443 -10.18 -5.91 -25.51
CA ASP A 443 -11.35 -6.36 -26.28
C ASP A 443 -10.96 -7.00 -27.62
N GLU A 444 -9.94 -6.45 -28.28
CA GLU A 444 -9.39 -6.99 -29.53
C GLU A 444 -8.58 -8.27 -29.32
N ALA A 445 -8.08 -8.49 -28.11
CA ALA A 445 -7.42 -9.71 -27.67
C ALA A 445 -8.40 -10.89 -27.68
N LYS A 446 -8.78 -11.33 -28.88
CA LYS A 446 -9.32 -12.67 -29.10
C LYS A 446 -8.31 -13.65 -28.52
N PRO A 447 -8.74 -14.81 -28.02
CA PRO A 447 -7.81 -15.89 -27.70
C PRO A 447 -7.11 -16.31 -29.00
N VAL A 448 -5.98 -15.67 -29.31
CA VAL A 448 -5.17 -15.98 -30.47
C VAL A 448 -4.83 -17.46 -30.36
N GLU A 449 -5.11 -18.21 -31.41
CA GLU A 449 -4.70 -19.61 -31.51
C GLU A 449 -3.17 -19.67 -31.31
N ARG A 450 -2.78 -20.06 -30.09
CA ARG A 450 -1.42 -19.86 -29.60
C ARG A 450 -0.49 -20.77 -30.37
N LEU A 451 0.62 -20.27 -30.87
CA LEU A 451 1.72 -21.17 -31.22
C LEU A 451 2.53 -21.47 -29.94
N GLN A 452 2.80 -22.73 -29.67
CA GLN A 452 3.61 -23.18 -28.55
C GLN A 452 4.61 -24.24 -29.02
N ALA A 453 5.84 -24.12 -28.54
CA ALA A 453 6.88 -25.11 -28.77
C ALA A 453 6.53 -26.41 -28.05
N CYS A 454 6.88 -27.53 -28.67
CA CYS A 454 6.87 -28.82 -28.00
C CYS A 454 7.91 -28.85 -26.87
N ASP A 455 7.52 -29.33 -25.68
CA ASP A 455 8.41 -29.53 -24.53
C ASP A 455 9.26 -30.82 -24.65
N GLY A 456 9.30 -31.44 -25.83
CA GLY A 456 10.18 -32.58 -26.09
C GLY A 456 11.64 -32.15 -26.15
N PRO A 457 12.60 -32.84 -25.48
CA PRO A 457 13.97 -32.36 -25.30
C PRO A 457 14.77 -32.15 -26.59
N THR A 458 14.35 -32.74 -27.70
CA THR A 458 14.98 -32.60 -29.03
C THR A 458 13.99 -32.10 -30.09
N CYS A 459 12.82 -31.59 -29.69
CA CYS A 459 11.76 -31.22 -30.61
C CYS A 459 11.71 -29.70 -30.80
N GLU A 460 11.83 -29.25 -32.04
CA GLU A 460 11.81 -27.83 -32.41
C GLU A 460 10.46 -27.37 -32.96
N GLU A 461 9.47 -28.28 -33.02
CA GLU A 461 8.14 -27.99 -33.54
C GLU A 461 7.39 -26.95 -32.71
N VAL A 462 6.81 -25.97 -33.40
CA VAL A 462 5.99 -24.89 -32.82
C VAL A 462 4.60 -24.98 -33.46
N LEU A 463 3.62 -25.45 -32.70
CA LEU A 463 2.27 -25.76 -33.20
C LEU A 463 1.20 -24.94 -32.49
N ILE A 464 0.02 -24.88 -33.09
CA ILE A 464 -1.14 -24.29 -32.43
C ILE A 464 -1.42 -25.09 -31.14
N HIS A 465 -1.65 -24.42 -30.02
CA HIS A 465 -1.77 -25.00 -28.69
C HIS A 465 -2.93 -25.99 -28.59
N SER A 466 -4.01 -25.78 -29.34
CA SER A 466 -5.11 -26.74 -29.47
C SER A 466 -4.67 -28.07 -30.10
N LEU A 467 -3.59 -28.07 -30.88
CA LEU A 467 -2.99 -29.26 -31.50
C LEU A 467 -1.96 -29.96 -30.59
N LEU A 468 -1.50 -29.31 -29.52
CA LEU A 468 -0.54 -29.89 -28.58
C LEU A 468 -1.24 -30.76 -27.53
N LYS A 469 -0.60 -31.88 -27.20
CA LYS A 469 -1.04 -32.81 -26.15
C LYS A 469 -0.48 -32.37 -24.81
N LYS A 470 -1.33 -32.18 -23.81
CA LYS A 470 -0.91 -31.86 -22.44
C LYS A 470 -0.44 -33.11 -21.71
N CYS A 471 0.57 -32.98 -20.85
CA CYS A 471 0.87 -34.02 -19.87
C CYS A 471 -0.38 -34.30 -19.01
N SER A 472 -0.78 -35.56 -18.89
CA SER A 472 -1.98 -35.95 -18.13
C SER A 472 -1.81 -35.78 -16.61
N GLY A 473 -0.57 -35.86 -16.10
CA GLY A 473 -0.25 -35.65 -14.70
C GLY A 473 -0.24 -34.16 -14.32
N CYS A 474 0.77 -33.42 -14.77
CA CYS A 474 0.95 -32.03 -14.37
C CYS A 474 0.08 -31.01 -15.12
N ARG A 475 -0.33 -31.31 -16.36
CA ARG A 475 -0.98 -30.35 -17.29
C ARG A 475 -0.16 -29.07 -17.56
N CYS A 476 1.10 -29.07 -17.15
CA CYS A 476 2.03 -27.94 -17.30
C CYS A 476 2.81 -28.01 -18.62
N LEU A 477 3.17 -29.21 -19.09
CA LEU A 477 3.95 -29.45 -20.31
C LEU A 477 3.06 -29.89 -21.49
N PHE A 478 3.52 -29.59 -22.70
CA PHE A 478 2.82 -29.72 -23.97
C PHE A 478 3.70 -30.36 -25.02
N TYR A 479 3.16 -31.33 -25.75
CA TYR A 479 3.91 -32.10 -26.71
C TYR A 479 3.18 -32.19 -28.04
N CYS A 480 3.90 -32.02 -29.15
CA CYS A 480 3.35 -32.25 -30.48
C CYS A 480 2.94 -33.72 -30.69
N SER A 481 3.54 -34.65 -29.93
CA SER A 481 3.32 -36.08 -30.07
C SER A 481 3.57 -36.85 -28.78
N ARG A 482 3.02 -38.07 -28.69
CA ARG A 482 3.29 -39.01 -27.58
C ARG A 482 4.77 -39.39 -27.51
N LYS A 483 5.48 -39.41 -28.64
CA LYS A 483 6.93 -39.69 -28.69
C LYS A 483 7.72 -38.62 -27.92
N CYS A 484 7.40 -37.34 -28.14
CA CYS A 484 8.03 -36.23 -27.40
C CYS A 484 7.71 -36.29 -25.90
N GLN A 485 6.47 -36.61 -25.54
CA GLN A 485 6.07 -36.81 -24.15
C GLN A 485 6.87 -37.94 -23.48
N ILE A 486 7.02 -39.10 -24.14
CA ILE A 486 7.79 -40.23 -23.58
C ILE A 486 9.27 -39.88 -23.45
N ALA A 487 9.82 -39.16 -24.42
CA ALA A 487 11.22 -38.72 -24.38
C ALA A 487 11.48 -37.80 -23.18
N ASP A 488 10.63 -36.77 -23.00
CA ASP A 488 10.71 -35.87 -21.85
C ASP A 488 10.43 -36.58 -20.52
N TRP A 489 9.46 -37.50 -20.49
CA TRP A 489 9.16 -38.35 -19.33
C TRP A 489 10.39 -39.13 -18.84
N ARG A 490 11.16 -39.70 -19.77
CA ARG A 490 12.40 -40.43 -19.47
C ARG A 490 13.56 -39.50 -19.09
N ASN A 491 13.51 -38.23 -19.52
CA ASN A 491 14.56 -37.24 -19.30
C ASN A 491 14.34 -36.41 -18.01
N GLY A 492 13.72 -37.00 -16.99
CA GLY A 492 13.53 -36.38 -15.67
C GLY A 492 12.17 -35.73 -15.44
N HIS A 493 11.29 -35.59 -16.44
CA HIS A 493 9.95 -35.04 -16.18
C HIS A 493 9.16 -35.90 -15.18
N ARG A 494 9.35 -37.23 -15.18
CA ARG A 494 8.71 -38.15 -14.24
C ARG A 494 8.86 -37.71 -12.78
N ASP A 495 10.05 -37.25 -12.40
CA ASP A 495 10.39 -36.93 -11.01
C ASP A 495 9.79 -35.60 -10.56
N VAL A 496 9.59 -34.67 -11.49
CA VAL A 496 9.03 -33.34 -11.23
C VAL A 496 7.53 -33.23 -11.55
N CYS A 497 6.95 -34.21 -12.24
CA CYS A 497 5.56 -34.16 -12.70
C CYS A 497 4.58 -34.05 -11.52
N LEU A 498 4.80 -34.82 -10.46
CA LEU A 498 3.94 -34.79 -9.28
C LEU A 498 3.98 -33.41 -8.61
N SER A 499 5.19 -32.85 -8.46
CA SER A 499 5.41 -31.55 -7.84
C SER A 499 4.79 -30.39 -8.61
N TYR A 500 4.68 -30.51 -9.94
CA TYR A 500 3.91 -29.57 -10.76
C TYR A 500 2.40 -29.71 -10.56
N SER A 501 1.90 -30.93 -10.36
CA SER A 501 0.46 -31.20 -10.18
C SER A 501 -0.08 -30.82 -8.80
N SER A 502 0.72 -31.02 -7.74
CA SER A 502 0.29 -30.82 -6.36
C SER A 502 0.38 -29.37 -5.88
N GLY A 503 0.94 -28.48 -6.70
CA GLY A 503 1.21 -27.10 -6.30
C GLY A 503 2.20 -26.98 -5.14
N THR A 504 2.83 -28.05 -4.66
CA THR A 504 3.64 -28.00 -3.44
C THR A 504 4.99 -27.28 -3.65
N LEU A 505 5.49 -27.22 -4.88
CA LEU A 505 6.64 -26.35 -5.24
C LEU A 505 6.25 -24.87 -5.46
N THR A 506 5.00 -24.46 -5.20
CA THR A 506 4.48 -23.18 -5.73
C THR A 506 4.64 -21.97 -4.83
N LEU A 507 5.17 -22.11 -3.62
CA LEU A 507 5.52 -20.96 -2.78
C LEU A 507 7.00 -20.57 -2.85
N THR A 508 7.88 -21.44 -3.35
CA THR A 508 9.34 -21.18 -3.36
C THR A 508 10.01 -21.44 -4.71
N SER A 509 9.30 -21.98 -5.72
CA SER A 509 9.89 -22.15 -7.04
C SER A 509 9.77 -20.85 -7.87
N PRO A 510 10.89 -20.28 -8.34
CA PRO A 510 10.91 -19.08 -9.19
C PRO A 510 10.15 -19.22 -10.54
N ARG A 511 9.59 -20.39 -10.85
CA ARG A 511 8.80 -20.60 -12.08
C ARG A 511 7.36 -20.04 -12.04
N ARG A 512 6.83 -19.63 -10.88
CA ARG A 512 5.57 -18.85 -10.82
C ARG A 512 5.77 -17.34 -10.98
N LEU A 513 7.01 -16.84 -11.07
CA LEU A 513 7.31 -15.45 -11.44
C LEU A 513 6.78 -15.06 -12.82
N SER A 514 6.44 -16.07 -13.63
CA SER A 514 6.00 -15.82 -14.99
C SER A 514 4.48 -15.60 -15.03
N PRO A 515 4.00 -14.53 -15.70
CA PRO A 515 2.59 -14.18 -15.76
C PRO A 515 1.72 -15.36 -16.19
N ALA A 516 0.46 -15.34 -15.73
CA ALA A 516 -0.51 -16.38 -16.05
C ALA A 516 -0.63 -16.55 -17.58
N ARG A 517 -1.01 -17.74 -18.06
CA ARG A 517 -1.08 -17.98 -19.52
C ARG A 517 -2.00 -17.00 -20.27
N SER A 518 -3.10 -16.58 -19.66
CA SER A 518 -3.99 -15.53 -20.19
C SER A 518 -3.30 -14.17 -20.23
N GLU A 519 -2.53 -13.85 -19.20
CA GLU A 519 -1.80 -12.59 -19.07
C GLU A 519 -0.66 -12.48 -20.09
N ARG A 520 0.12 -13.55 -20.33
CA ARG A 520 1.11 -13.57 -21.42
C ARG A 520 0.48 -13.34 -22.79
N SER A 521 -0.71 -13.91 -23.02
CA SER A 521 -1.46 -13.71 -24.26
C SER A 521 -1.85 -12.25 -24.45
N PHE A 522 -2.37 -11.64 -23.39
CA PHE A 522 -2.71 -10.22 -23.38
C PHE A 522 -1.49 -9.33 -23.57
N ILE A 523 -0.41 -9.56 -22.81
CA ILE A 523 0.87 -8.84 -22.95
C ILE A 523 1.37 -8.91 -24.39
N ARG A 524 1.28 -10.08 -25.02
CA ARG A 524 1.64 -10.23 -26.44
C ARG A 524 0.76 -9.39 -27.36
N THR A 525 -0.56 -9.43 -27.21
CA THR A 525 -1.47 -8.60 -28.02
C THR A 525 -1.21 -7.12 -27.79
N LEU A 526 -0.92 -6.71 -26.55
CA LEU A 526 -0.54 -5.34 -26.21
C LEU A 526 0.76 -4.92 -26.89
N LEU A 527 1.78 -5.76 -26.86
CA LEU A 527 3.04 -5.48 -27.55
C LEU A 527 2.87 -5.43 -29.06
N ASP A 528 2.09 -6.35 -29.63
CA ASP A 528 1.79 -6.35 -31.06
C ASP A 528 1.08 -5.03 -31.41
N HIS A 529 0.06 -4.62 -30.65
CA HIS A 529 -0.63 -3.33 -30.81
C HIS A 529 0.31 -2.12 -30.72
N ASP A 530 1.10 -2.04 -29.64
CA ASP A 530 2.01 -0.92 -29.41
C ASP A 530 3.13 -0.88 -30.44
N TYR A 531 3.62 -2.05 -30.86
CA TYR A 531 4.58 -2.18 -31.96
C TYR A 531 3.97 -1.66 -33.26
N GLN A 532 2.70 -1.95 -33.55
CA GLN A 532 2.03 -1.43 -34.74
C GLN A 532 1.83 0.07 -34.69
N LYS A 533 1.37 0.58 -33.56
CA LYS A 533 1.15 2.01 -33.35
C LYS A 533 2.45 2.79 -33.50
N ASN A 534 3.53 2.28 -32.90
CA ASN A 534 4.83 2.95 -32.86
C ASN A 534 5.81 2.42 -33.93
N TRP A 535 5.33 1.67 -34.93
CA TRP A 535 6.17 0.93 -35.87
C TRP A 535 7.26 1.79 -36.50
N VAL A 536 6.87 2.98 -36.98
CA VAL A 536 7.78 3.93 -37.64
C VAL A 536 8.88 4.37 -36.69
N THR A 537 8.49 4.86 -35.51
CA THR A 537 9.44 5.31 -34.49
C THR A 537 10.38 4.17 -34.07
N ILE A 538 9.86 2.97 -33.87
CA ILE A 538 10.67 1.78 -33.56
C ILE A 538 11.68 1.50 -34.67
N GLN A 539 11.25 1.47 -35.93
CA GLN A 539 12.19 1.21 -37.04
C GLN A 539 13.19 2.35 -37.26
N CYS A 540 12.81 3.61 -37.01
CA CYS A 540 13.73 4.74 -37.04
C CYS A 540 14.84 4.58 -36.00
N GLU A 541 14.47 4.33 -34.74
CA GLU A 541 15.42 4.08 -33.65
C GLU A 541 16.34 2.90 -33.96
N HIS A 542 15.80 1.85 -34.59
CA HIS A 542 16.58 0.72 -35.05
C HIS A 542 17.61 1.11 -36.13
N VAL A 543 17.21 1.89 -37.14
CA VAL A 543 18.15 2.40 -38.16
C VAL A 543 19.23 3.28 -37.52
N MET A 544 18.85 4.16 -36.59
CA MET A 544 19.78 5.02 -35.86
C MET A 544 20.79 4.20 -35.04
N TYR A 545 20.33 3.14 -34.39
CA TYR A 545 21.20 2.20 -33.68
C TYR A 545 22.17 1.48 -34.62
N LEU A 546 21.70 1.00 -35.78
CA LEU A 546 22.56 0.37 -36.79
C LEU A 546 23.60 1.36 -37.33
N LEU A 547 23.20 2.61 -37.59
CA LEU A 547 24.10 3.68 -38.01
C LEU A 547 25.19 3.94 -36.97
N HIS A 548 24.81 4.08 -35.70
CA HIS A 548 25.77 4.29 -34.61
C HIS A 548 26.77 3.14 -34.52
N ASN A 549 26.31 1.89 -34.58
CA ASN A 549 27.21 0.73 -34.52
C ASN A 549 28.11 0.62 -35.75
N LEU A 550 27.62 0.96 -36.94
CA LEU A 550 28.44 1.03 -38.16
C LEU A 550 29.54 2.08 -38.01
N GLN A 551 29.23 3.27 -37.47
CA GLN A 551 30.22 4.31 -37.19
C GLN A 551 31.28 3.83 -36.19
N GLN A 552 30.88 3.21 -35.08
CA GLN A 552 31.80 2.71 -34.07
C GLN A 552 32.70 1.58 -34.61
N THR A 553 32.11 0.64 -35.36
CA THR A 553 32.85 -0.47 -35.97
C THR A 553 33.79 0.04 -37.06
N HIS A 554 33.35 0.97 -37.89
CA HIS A 554 34.18 1.59 -38.90
C HIS A 554 35.39 2.29 -38.28
N ARG A 555 35.25 3.03 -37.16
CA ARG A 555 36.40 3.63 -36.47
C ARG A 555 37.41 2.58 -36.00
N LYS A 556 36.93 1.46 -35.46
CA LYS A 556 37.78 0.35 -34.99
C LYS A 556 38.50 -0.34 -36.15
N VAL A 557 37.85 -0.48 -37.30
CA VAL A 557 38.40 -1.19 -38.47
C VAL A 557 39.24 -0.27 -39.35
N ALA A 558 38.91 1.02 -39.47
CA ALA A 558 39.59 1.97 -40.36
C ALA A 558 41.06 2.26 -39.97
N GLY A 559 41.49 1.92 -38.74
CA GLY A 559 42.91 1.86 -38.39
C GLY A 559 43.70 0.79 -39.17
N HIS A 560 43.00 -0.13 -39.84
CA HIS A 560 43.54 -1.18 -40.69
C HIS A 560 42.78 -1.20 -42.03
N LEU A 561 43.18 -0.35 -42.97
CA LEU A 561 42.83 -0.39 -44.41
C LEU A 561 41.33 -0.58 -44.73
N GLY A 562 40.58 0.52 -44.75
CA GLY A 562 39.54 0.86 -45.74
C GLY A 562 38.34 -0.06 -46.01
N ASP A 563 38.26 -1.25 -45.41
CA ASP A 563 37.31 -2.26 -45.85
C ASP A 563 35.96 -2.11 -45.13
N TYR A 564 35.17 -1.16 -45.63
CA TYR A 564 33.76 -0.96 -45.27
C TYR A 564 32.97 -2.28 -45.27
N ARG A 565 33.29 -3.21 -46.17
CA ARG A 565 32.60 -4.50 -46.28
C ARG A 565 32.82 -5.35 -45.04
N LYS A 566 34.02 -5.31 -44.46
CA LYS A 566 34.35 -6.02 -43.22
C LYS A 566 33.64 -5.42 -42.00
N ALA A 567 33.58 -4.10 -41.88
CA ALA A 567 32.83 -3.43 -40.81
C ALA A 567 31.32 -3.71 -40.93
N TRP A 568 30.81 -3.74 -42.15
CA TRP A 568 29.44 -4.11 -42.48
C TRP A 568 29.11 -5.55 -42.05
N ASP A 569 29.94 -6.52 -42.45
CA ASP A 569 29.75 -7.93 -42.09
C ASP A 569 29.88 -8.17 -40.57
N LEU A 570 30.76 -7.44 -39.88
CA LEU A 570 30.92 -7.53 -38.43
C LEU A 570 29.75 -6.95 -37.64
N CYS A 571 29.17 -5.85 -38.12
CA CYS A 571 28.09 -5.14 -37.44
C CYS A 571 26.74 -5.84 -37.67
N LEU A 572 26.48 -6.30 -38.89
CA LEU A 572 25.14 -6.71 -39.31
C LEU A 572 24.85 -8.19 -39.10
N ASN A 573 25.87 -9.02 -38.91
CA ASN A 573 25.67 -10.44 -38.60
C ASN A 573 25.51 -10.69 -37.09
N GLN A 574 25.49 -9.66 -36.26
CA GLN A 574 25.26 -9.82 -34.82
C GLN A 574 23.77 -9.81 -34.50
N PRO A 575 23.26 -10.80 -33.74
CA PRO A 575 21.92 -10.72 -33.20
C PRO A 575 21.87 -9.60 -32.16
N PHE A 576 20.78 -8.85 -32.19
CA PHE A 576 20.51 -7.74 -31.28
C PHE A 576 19.14 -7.93 -30.66
N ILE A 577 18.94 -7.25 -29.55
CA ILE A 577 17.72 -7.26 -28.75
C ILE A 577 17.10 -5.88 -28.83
N THR A 578 15.80 -5.84 -29.09
CA THR A 578 14.98 -4.66 -28.80
C THR A 578 14.25 -4.91 -27.50
N GLY A 579 14.56 -4.07 -26.52
CA GLY A 579 13.84 -4.01 -25.27
C GLY A 579 12.73 -2.99 -25.32
N PHE A 580 11.56 -3.38 -24.83
CA PHE A 580 10.43 -2.50 -24.51
C PHE A 580 10.39 -2.36 -23.00
N ASP A 581 10.66 -1.17 -22.48
CA ASP A 581 10.58 -0.89 -21.05
C ASP A 581 9.22 -0.28 -20.72
N TYR A 582 8.36 -1.10 -20.13
CA TYR A 582 7.04 -0.69 -19.63
C TYR A 582 7.10 -0.11 -18.21
N LEU A 583 8.29 -0.02 -17.60
CA LEU A 583 8.48 0.72 -16.34
C LEU A 583 8.47 2.22 -16.57
N GLN A 584 8.87 2.66 -17.76
CA GLN A 584 8.88 4.05 -18.16
C GLN A 584 7.63 4.37 -18.98
N GLN A 585 6.99 5.48 -18.65
CA GLN A 585 5.80 6.01 -19.33
C GLN A 585 6.21 7.23 -20.16
N PRO A 586 5.94 7.26 -21.47
CA PRO A 586 5.51 6.15 -22.33
C PRO A 586 6.62 5.10 -22.47
N MET A 587 6.25 3.88 -22.89
CA MET A 587 7.17 2.78 -23.19
C MET A 587 8.47 3.26 -23.83
N SER A 588 9.61 3.04 -23.16
CA SER A 588 10.91 3.40 -23.72
C SER A 588 11.52 2.21 -24.47
N LEU A 589 12.23 2.52 -25.55
CA LEU A 589 12.90 1.53 -26.40
C LEU A 589 14.38 1.55 -26.10
N TRP A 590 14.98 0.37 -25.94
CA TRP A 590 16.43 0.24 -25.89
C TRP A 590 16.92 -0.89 -26.80
N TYR A 591 18.15 -0.75 -27.28
CA TYR A 591 18.78 -1.70 -28.20
C TYR A 591 20.11 -2.17 -27.62
N LEU A 592 20.27 -3.47 -27.46
CA LEU A 592 21.52 -4.07 -26.98
C LEU A 592 22.01 -5.18 -27.90
N PRO A 593 23.34 -5.28 -28.15
CA PRO A 593 23.91 -6.49 -28.73
C PRO A 593 23.61 -7.67 -27.80
N CYS A 594 23.26 -8.84 -28.34
CA CYS A 594 23.00 -10.03 -27.51
C CYS A 594 24.17 -10.43 -26.59
N LYS A 595 25.39 -9.97 -26.90
CA LYS A 595 26.60 -10.22 -26.11
C LYS A 595 26.74 -9.32 -24.87
N LEU A 596 26.01 -8.20 -24.81
CA LEU A 596 26.16 -7.16 -23.79
C LEU A 596 25.02 -7.13 -22.76
N VAL A 597 24.10 -8.08 -22.78
CA VAL A 597 23.02 -8.11 -21.79
C VAL A 597 23.64 -8.40 -20.41
N PRO A 598 23.52 -7.50 -19.41
CA PRO A 598 24.21 -7.63 -18.14
C PRO A 598 23.79 -8.91 -17.38
N ASN A 599 24.76 -9.58 -16.76
CA ASN A 599 24.61 -10.90 -16.12
C ASN A 599 23.46 -11.01 -15.08
N GLN A 600 23.03 -9.91 -14.44
CA GLN A 600 22.08 -9.99 -13.32
C GLN A 600 20.63 -10.29 -13.72
N ALA A 601 20.21 -10.00 -14.96
CA ALA A 601 18.84 -10.24 -15.44
C ALA A 601 18.66 -11.57 -16.21
N VAL A 602 19.74 -12.33 -16.40
CA VAL A 602 19.97 -13.15 -17.60
C VAL A 602 20.07 -14.66 -17.31
N HIS A 603 19.94 -15.07 -16.05
CA HIS A 603 20.09 -16.48 -15.65
C HIS A 603 18.81 -17.31 -15.70
N THR A 604 17.70 -16.80 -16.23
CA THR A 604 16.54 -17.66 -16.43
C THR A 604 16.86 -18.70 -17.52
N ALA A 605 16.50 -19.96 -17.27
CA ALA A 605 16.70 -21.04 -18.24
C ALA A 605 16.03 -20.73 -19.59
N GLU A 606 14.94 -19.97 -19.56
CA GLU A 606 14.23 -19.47 -20.75
C GLU A 606 15.12 -18.52 -21.58
N TRP A 607 15.84 -17.60 -20.95
CA TRP A 607 16.76 -16.69 -21.64
C TRP A 607 17.93 -17.43 -22.31
N GLN A 608 18.55 -18.37 -21.59
CA GLN A 608 19.65 -19.18 -22.12
C GLN A 608 19.21 -19.99 -23.34
N ASP A 609 18.02 -20.58 -23.27
CA ASP A 609 17.43 -21.33 -24.36
C ASP A 609 17.13 -20.45 -25.58
N ILE A 610 16.56 -19.26 -25.39
CA ILE A 610 16.31 -18.30 -26.48
C ILE A 610 17.63 -17.87 -27.16
N LEU A 611 18.66 -17.55 -26.37
CA LEU A 611 19.98 -17.24 -26.92
C LEU A 611 20.58 -18.44 -27.65
N ALA A 612 20.41 -19.66 -27.14
CA ALA A 612 20.88 -20.87 -27.78
C ALA A 612 20.19 -21.08 -29.14
N ARG A 613 18.86 -20.93 -29.22
CA ARG A 613 18.09 -21.02 -30.47
C ARG A 613 18.50 -19.92 -31.47
N ALA A 614 18.61 -18.68 -31.01
CA ALA A 614 19.04 -17.56 -31.84
C ALA A 614 20.47 -17.77 -32.40
N ARG A 615 21.39 -18.29 -31.58
CA ARG A 615 22.76 -18.64 -32.00
C ARG A 615 22.78 -19.83 -32.95
N ALA A 616 22.00 -20.87 -32.68
CA ALA A 616 21.93 -22.07 -33.51
C ALA A 616 21.48 -21.72 -34.93
N ALA A 617 20.45 -20.91 -35.05
CA ALA A 617 19.92 -20.57 -36.36
C ALA A 617 20.70 -19.44 -37.06
N ALA A 618 21.43 -18.58 -36.33
CA ALA A 618 22.46 -17.71 -36.92
C ALA A 618 23.63 -18.50 -37.56
N ARG A 619 23.86 -19.76 -37.17
CA ARG A 619 24.87 -20.65 -37.77
C ARG A 619 24.36 -21.39 -39.01
N SER A 620 23.04 -21.36 -39.30
CA SER A 620 22.52 -21.96 -40.53
C SER A 620 22.93 -21.10 -41.73
N ASP A 621 23.35 -21.74 -42.83
CA ASP A 621 23.74 -21.04 -44.08
C ASP A 621 22.61 -20.15 -44.65
N SER A 622 21.37 -20.37 -44.21
CA SER A 622 20.19 -19.53 -44.49
C SER A 622 20.15 -18.18 -43.76
N ARG A 623 21.15 -17.83 -42.93
CA ARG A 623 21.34 -16.54 -42.24
C ARG A 623 20.07 -15.82 -41.72
N PRO A 624 19.14 -16.47 -41.00
CA PRO A 624 18.14 -15.72 -40.26
C PRO A 624 18.80 -14.99 -39.08
N THR A 625 18.92 -13.66 -39.18
CA THR A 625 19.18 -12.83 -38.01
C THR A 625 17.92 -12.80 -37.16
N TYR A 626 18.00 -13.37 -35.96
CA TYR A 626 16.92 -13.30 -34.96
C TYR A 626 16.86 -11.90 -34.40
N HIS A 627 15.67 -11.32 -34.48
CA HIS A 627 15.33 -10.12 -33.74
C HIS A 627 14.57 -10.57 -32.49
N ILE A 628 15.23 -10.44 -31.33
CA ILE A 628 14.62 -10.82 -30.05
C ILE A 628 13.99 -9.58 -29.45
N HIS A 629 12.71 -9.68 -29.15
CA HIS A 629 11.98 -8.66 -28.42
C HIS A 629 11.89 -9.07 -26.95
N VAL A 630 12.34 -8.16 -26.10
CA VAL A 630 12.32 -8.35 -24.65
C VAL A 630 11.47 -7.26 -24.05
N VAL A 631 10.70 -7.62 -23.05
CA VAL A 631 9.82 -6.70 -22.35
C VAL A 631 10.30 -6.62 -20.93
N GLN A 632 10.77 -5.45 -20.53
CA GLN A 632 11.03 -5.15 -19.15
C GLN A 632 9.72 -4.68 -18.54
N LEU A 633 9.25 -5.44 -17.54
CA LEU A 633 8.04 -5.14 -16.81
C LEU A 633 8.25 -5.30 -15.33
N PHE A 634 7.40 -4.65 -14.54
CA PHE A 634 7.49 -4.79 -13.10
C PHE A 634 6.84 -6.12 -12.71
N SER A 635 7.59 -7.04 -12.10
CA SER A 635 7.06 -8.27 -11.49
C SER A 635 7.54 -8.36 -10.05
N GLU A 636 6.60 -8.43 -9.10
CA GLU A 636 6.92 -8.74 -7.70
C GLU A 636 7.98 -7.84 -7.03
N GLY A 637 7.87 -6.51 -7.16
CA GLY A 637 8.87 -5.62 -6.55
C GLY A 637 10.13 -5.43 -7.38
N THR A 638 10.30 -6.18 -8.46
CA THR A 638 11.54 -6.14 -9.25
C THR A 638 11.27 -5.99 -10.75
N PRO A 639 12.12 -5.23 -11.46
CA PRO A 639 12.19 -5.28 -12.91
C PRO A 639 12.44 -6.72 -13.39
N SER A 640 11.54 -7.26 -14.19
CA SER A 640 11.61 -8.59 -14.77
C SER A 640 11.58 -8.51 -16.29
N PHE A 641 12.38 -9.34 -16.95
CA PHE A 641 12.44 -9.41 -18.40
C PHE A 641 11.62 -10.60 -18.89
N ILE A 642 10.65 -10.34 -19.75
CA ILE A 642 9.87 -11.37 -20.46
C ILE A 642 10.27 -11.33 -21.92
N VAL A 643 10.67 -12.48 -22.45
CA VAL A 643 10.88 -12.58 -23.89
C VAL A 643 9.54 -12.82 -24.57
N VAL A 644 9.18 -11.91 -25.46
CA VAL A 644 7.96 -12.04 -26.26
C VAL A 644 8.36 -12.04 -27.72
N PRO A 645 8.42 -13.20 -28.39
CA PRO A 645 8.76 -13.23 -29.80
C PRO A 645 7.65 -12.56 -30.62
N LEU A 646 7.87 -11.31 -31.04
CA LEU A 646 7.03 -10.68 -32.04
C LEU A 646 7.20 -11.44 -33.36
N ARG A 647 6.09 -11.74 -34.02
CA ARG A 647 6.13 -12.40 -35.33
C ARG A 647 6.45 -11.35 -36.38
N CYS A 648 7.71 -10.96 -36.49
CA CYS A 648 8.18 -10.32 -37.71
C CYS A 648 8.35 -11.42 -38.77
N LYS A 649 7.26 -11.80 -39.44
CA LYS A 649 7.37 -12.52 -40.71
C LYS A 649 8.13 -11.59 -41.65
N GLY A 650 9.34 -11.95 -42.04
CA GLY A 650 10.10 -11.20 -43.04
C GLY A 650 11.56 -11.00 -42.67
N LEU A 651 12.41 -11.95 -43.08
CA LEU A 651 13.85 -11.73 -43.28
C LEU A 651 14.13 -10.48 -44.14
N ASP A 652 13.14 -10.05 -44.92
CA ASP A 652 13.22 -8.91 -45.81
C ASP A 652 13.14 -7.55 -45.08
N LEU A 653 12.36 -7.41 -44.00
CA LEU A 653 12.24 -6.14 -43.28
C LEU A 653 13.60 -5.71 -42.71
N HIS A 654 14.24 -6.59 -41.95
CA HIS A 654 15.53 -6.27 -41.34
C HIS A 654 16.62 -6.03 -42.39
N ARG A 655 16.60 -6.76 -43.51
CA ARG A 655 17.50 -6.50 -44.65
C ARG A 655 17.27 -5.10 -45.22
N LYS A 656 16.02 -4.65 -45.36
CA LYS A 656 15.69 -3.31 -45.83
C LYS A 656 16.14 -2.23 -44.84
N LEU A 657 15.93 -2.41 -43.54
CA LEU A 657 16.41 -1.48 -42.51
C LEU A 657 17.94 -1.36 -42.53
N LYS A 658 18.65 -2.47 -42.74
CA LYS A 658 20.09 -2.46 -42.97
C LYS A 658 20.44 -1.63 -44.20
N THR A 659 19.78 -1.85 -45.33
CA THR A 659 19.99 -1.07 -46.56
C THR A 659 19.80 0.42 -46.32
N ILE A 660 18.76 0.81 -45.58
CA ILE A 660 18.51 2.21 -45.18
C ILE A 660 19.67 2.75 -44.34
N ALA A 661 20.11 2.02 -43.30
CA ALA A 661 21.28 2.40 -42.52
C ALA A 661 22.57 2.51 -43.37
N ALA A 662 22.79 1.61 -44.34
CA ALA A 662 23.89 1.70 -45.30
C ALA A 662 23.85 2.99 -46.10
N MET A 663 22.67 3.32 -46.62
CA MET A 663 22.44 4.48 -47.45
C MET A 663 22.79 5.75 -46.67
N PHE A 664 22.27 5.89 -45.46
CA PHE A 664 22.55 7.04 -44.60
C PHE A 664 24.01 7.07 -44.14
N PHE A 665 24.64 5.94 -43.83
CA PHE A 665 26.07 5.89 -43.47
C PHE A 665 27.00 6.36 -44.61
N ARG A 666 26.60 6.17 -45.87
CA ARG A 666 27.38 6.63 -47.03
C ARG A 666 27.38 8.15 -47.18
N THR A 667 26.39 8.84 -46.62
CA THR A 667 26.30 10.30 -46.65
C THR A 667 27.38 10.96 -45.78
N PRO A 668 27.80 12.21 -46.07
CA PRO A 668 28.76 12.93 -45.24
C PRO A 668 28.29 13.07 -43.78
N LEU A 669 27.00 13.32 -43.58
CA LEU A 669 26.35 13.40 -42.26
C LEU A 669 26.44 12.08 -41.51
N GLY A 670 26.12 10.97 -42.16
CA GLY A 670 26.19 9.64 -41.55
C GLY A 670 27.59 9.17 -41.17
N ARG A 671 28.66 9.84 -41.62
CA ARG A 671 30.05 9.54 -41.21
C ARG A 671 30.56 10.43 -40.08
N LYS A 672 29.91 11.58 -39.82
CA LYS A 672 30.35 12.50 -38.76
C LYS A 672 30.20 11.82 -37.41
N SER A 673 31.27 11.88 -36.61
CA SER A 673 31.27 11.35 -35.26
C SER A 673 30.50 12.20 -34.26
N ASN A 674 30.48 13.51 -34.53
CA ASN A 674 29.86 14.55 -33.73
C ASN A 674 28.94 15.33 -34.67
N ILE A 675 27.70 14.87 -34.81
CA ILE A 675 26.65 15.64 -35.46
C ILE A 675 26.02 16.58 -34.43
N SER A 676 25.71 17.80 -34.83
CA SER A 676 24.91 18.72 -34.01
C SER A 676 23.48 18.18 -33.83
N GLU A 677 22.78 18.65 -32.80
CA GLU A 677 21.38 18.25 -32.53
C GLU A 677 20.47 18.51 -33.74
N ARG A 678 20.60 19.68 -34.38
CA ARG A 678 19.87 20.01 -35.61
C ARG A 678 20.17 19.07 -36.79
N GLU A 679 21.42 18.63 -36.94
CA GLU A 679 21.79 17.65 -37.97
C GLU A 679 21.24 16.26 -37.66
N ARG A 680 21.16 15.89 -36.37
CA ARG A 680 20.52 14.66 -35.91
C ARG A 680 19.03 14.67 -36.20
N ASP A 681 18.34 15.78 -35.91
CA ASP A 681 16.91 15.94 -36.20
C ASP A 681 16.62 15.84 -37.70
N GLY A 682 17.47 16.46 -38.53
CA GLY A 682 17.38 16.35 -39.98
C GLY A 682 17.56 14.92 -40.48
N LEU A 683 18.58 14.21 -39.96
CA LEU A 683 18.82 12.80 -40.30
C LEU A 683 17.66 11.90 -39.85
N GLU A 684 17.10 12.14 -38.66
CA GLU A 684 15.94 11.38 -38.17
C GLU A 684 14.70 11.61 -39.04
N ALA A 685 14.45 12.85 -39.48
CA ALA A 685 13.35 13.17 -40.38
C ALA A 685 13.48 12.43 -41.73
N ASP A 686 14.69 12.38 -42.29
CA ASP A 686 14.95 11.66 -43.54
C ASP A 686 14.78 10.13 -43.37
N ILE A 687 15.29 9.57 -42.28
CA ILE A 687 15.09 8.15 -41.95
C ILE A 687 13.61 7.84 -41.79
N ARG A 688 12.87 8.71 -41.09
CA ARG A 688 11.42 8.56 -40.87
C ARG A 688 10.65 8.52 -42.19
N LYS A 689 11.05 9.33 -43.18
CA LYS A 689 10.46 9.31 -44.52
C LYS A 689 10.67 7.98 -45.23
N GLU A 690 11.89 7.43 -45.19
CA GLU A 690 12.21 6.13 -45.79
C GLU A 690 11.50 4.97 -45.09
N ILE A 691 11.40 5.03 -43.75
CA ILE A 691 10.65 4.07 -42.97
C ILE A 691 9.15 4.13 -43.30
N GLU A 692 8.56 5.31 -43.45
CA GLU A 692 7.15 5.42 -43.84
C GLU A 692 6.90 4.84 -45.24
N ALA A 693 7.80 5.09 -46.19
CA ALA A 693 7.74 4.46 -47.51
C ALA A 693 7.82 2.93 -47.41
N LEU A 694 8.70 2.40 -46.56
CA LEU A 694 8.80 0.98 -46.27
C LEU A 694 7.51 0.41 -45.64
N ARG A 695 6.83 1.19 -44.78
CA ARG A 695 5.55 0.81 -44.18
C ARG A 695 4.48 0.58 -45.23
N VAL A 696 4.37 1.51 -46.18
CA VAL A 696 3.43 1.43 -47.30
C VAL A 696 3.70 0.17 -48.13
N ILE A 697 4.96 -0.07 -48.50
CA ILE A 697 5.36 -1.27 -49.24
C ILE A 697 4.99 -2.54 -48.47
N CYS A 698 5.27 -2.60 -47.16
CA CYS A 698 4.96 -3.77 -46.34
C CYS A 698 3.46 -4.04 -46.27
N ARG A 699 2.63 -2.99 -46.21
CA ARG A 699 1.17 -3.08 -46.22
C ARG A 699 0.64 -3.57 -47.56
N GLU A 700 1.13 -3.03 -48.68
CA GLU A 700 0.66 -3.39 -50.03
C GLU A 700 1.07 -4.80 -50.44
N THR A 701 2.26 -5.23 -50.04
CA THR A 701 2.82 -6.54 -50.44
C THR A 701 2.40 -7.69 -49.53
N GLY A 702 1.75 -7.42 -48.40
CA GLY A 702 1.49 -8.43 -47.37
C GLY A 702 2.77 -9.01 -46.75
N LEU A 703 3.93 -8.39 -46.98
CA LEU A 703 5.22 -8.81 -46.40
C LEU A 703 5.15 -8.81 -44.86
N VAL A 704 4.26 -8.01 -44.30
CA VAL A 704 3.86 -8.07 -42.90
C VAL A 704 2.37 -8.41 -42.88
N GLU A 705 2.03 -9.68 -42.67
CA GLU A 705 0.68 -10.03 -42.24
C GLU A 705 0.49 -9.47 -40.84
N PHE A 706 -0.19 -8.33 -40.77
CA PHE A 706 -0.74 -7.78 -39.54
C PHE A 706 -1.90 -8.69 -39.12
N HIS A 707 -1.61 -9.66 -38.24
CA HIS A 707 -2.63 -10.52 -37.65
C HIS A 707 -3.12 -9.99 -36.32
#